data_AF-A0AAV1FWA6-F1
#
_entry.id   AF-A0AAV1FWA6-F1
#
_cell.length_a   1.000
_cell.length_b   1.000
_cell.length_c   1.000
_cell.angle_alpha   90.00
_cell.angle_beta   90.00
_cell.angle_gamma   90.00
#
_symmetry.space_group_name_H-M   'P 1'
#
loop_
_entity.id
_entity.type
_entity.pdbx_description
1 polymer ?
#
loop_
_entity_poly.entity_id
_entity_poly.type
_entity_poly.pdbx_seq_one_letter_code
_entity_poly.pdbx_strand_id
1 'polypeptide(L)'
;MIQILNHFSWTWVGLLVSDDDYGLHAARSFQSDLAQSRGGCLAYTEILPWANDQTELEKIVDLIKKSTARVVIVFAHETHMIHLMREVVKQNVTGLQWMASEAWTASTVLHTPQFMPFLGGTLGIAIRRGEIPGLKEFLLQIRPDQNYDSSYGNSLVVQFWEHTFQCKFTPPAAGWLETEGVLCTGQEDLRRVGTEFLDVSNLRPEYNVYKAVYALAHALNDMLHCLPGRGPFSGQSCASLKRLEPWQLLHYLQKVNFTTSFGDQVSFDENGDALPVYDIMNWLWLPDGRTKVQTVGEVKRSDSNSEELKLDEDKIFWNFALKEPPKSVCSESCPPGTRVARKKGKPHCCFDCIPCSDGKISNKTDSMECTSCPEDFWSNIRHDHCVPKKTEFLFFQEPLGICLTTTSLLGTFLCTFVLGIFTYHRSTPMVRANNSELSFLLLVALKLCFLCSLLFIGRPRLWTCQLRHAAFGISFVLCVSCILVKTMVVIAVFKASKPGGGAVLKWFGAMQQRGTVLLLTSIQAVICIAWLVLSSPAPHKNTQYHTDKIVYECIVGSTVGFAVLLGYIGLLATLSFLLAFFARNLPDNFNEAKLITFSMLIFCAVWVAFVPAYVNSPGKYADAVEVFAILASSFGLLVALFGPKCYIILLRPERNTKKAIMGRGQ
;
A
#
# COMPACT_ATOMS: atom_id res chain seq x y z
N MET A 1 10.41 20.50 -25.82
CA MET A 1 10.97 20.33 -24.45
C MET A 1 10.16 19.36 -23.59
N ILE A 2 8.83 19.50 -23.46
CA ILE A 2 7.98 18.58 -22.66
C ILE A 2 8.18 17.11 -23.03
N GLN A 3 8.26 16.79 -24.33
CA GLN A 3 8.51 15.42 -24.78
C GLN A 3 9.85 14.86 -24.24
N ILE A 4 10.89 15.69 -24.14
CA ILE A 4 12.20 15.29 -23.58
C ILE A 4 12.08 15.01 -22.07
N LEU A 5 11.34 15.85 -21.34
CA LEU A 5 11.08 15.62 -19.91
C LEU A 5 10.36 14.28 -19.68
N ASN A 6 9.34 14.01 -20.48
CA ASN A 6 8.58 12.76 -20.41
C ASN A 6 9.46 11.54 -20.77
N HIS A 7 10.34 11.68 -21.78
CA HIS A 7 11.25 10.61 -22.21
C HIS A 7 12.19 10.19 -21.08
N PHE A 8 12.80 11.15 -20.38
CA PHE A 8 13.70 10.88 -19.25
C PHE A 8 13.02 10.79 -17.88
N SER A 9 11.68 10.79 -17.84
CA SER A 9 10.89 10.76 -16.59
C SER A 9 11.26 11.88 -15.60
N TRP A 10 11.59 13.07 -16.10
CA TRP A 10 11.88 14.25 -15.29
C TRP A 10 10.58 14.98 -14.94
N THR A 11 10.19 14.92 -13.66
CA THR A 11 8.93 15.51 -13.16
C THR A 11 9.15 16.72 -12.26
N TRP A 12 10.39 17.04 -11.91
CA TRP A 12 10.74 18.14 -11.02
C TRP A 12 11.84 19.00 -11.63
N VAL A 13 11.49 20.17 -12.18
CA VAL A 13 12.43 20.98 -12.98
C VAL A 13 12.40 22.46 -12.56
N GLY A 14 13.52 23.16 -12.75
CA GLY A 14 13.60 24.61 -12.62
C GLY A 14 13.33 25.30 -13.95
N LEU A 15 12.72 26.49 -13.92
CA LEU A 15 12.46 27.31 -15.09
C LEU A 15 13.07 28.70 -14.91
N LEU A 16 13.90 29.11 -15.86
CA LEU A 16 14.47 30.47 -15.94
C LEU A 16 14.03 31.12 -17.24
N VAL A 17 13.59 32.38 -17.17
CA VAL A 17 13.10 33.11 -18.35
C VAL A 17 13.63 34.54 -18.41
N SER A 18 13.72 35.13 -19.60
CA SER A 18 14.01 36.56 -19.76
C SER A 18 12.80 37.43 -19.38
N ASP A 19 13.06 38.66 -18.91
CA ASP A 19 12.04 39.67 -18.63
C ASP A 19 11.61 40.40 -19.91
N ASP A 20 11.10 39.64 -20.87
CA ASP A 20 10.58 40.15 -22.14
C ASP A 20 9.44 39.27 -22.66
N ASP A 21 8.80 39.71 -23.75
CA ASP A 21 7.67 38.99 -24.33
C ASP A 21 8.05 37.56 -24.71
N TYR A 22 9.28 37.32 -25.16
CA TYR A 22 9.76 35.97 -25.49
C TYR A 22 9.76 35.06 -24.26
N GLY A 23 10.47 35.44 -23.20
CA GLY A 23 10.58 34.65 -21.98
C GLY A 23 9.25 34.46 -21.26
N LEU A 24 8.45 35.53 -21.14
CA LEU A 24 7.17 35.49 -20.43
C LEU A 24 6.09 34.69 -21.18
N HIS A 25 6.01 34.79 -22.51
CA HIS A 25 5.08 33.95 -23.28
C HIS A 25 5.52 32.48 -23.28
N ALA A 26 6.82 32.21 -23.41
CA ALA A 26 7.35 30.86 -23.31
C ALA A 26 7.05 30.24 -21.94
N ALA A 27 7.20 31.00 -20.84
CA ALA A 27 6.87 30.54 -19.50
C ALA A 27 5.39 30.11 -19.37
N ARG A 28 4.46 30.95 -19.85
CA ARG A 28 3.02 30.67 -19.76
C ARG A 28 2.64 29.45 -20.59
N SER A 29 3.14 29.35 -21.82
CA SER A 29 2.88 28.20 -22.69
C SER A 29 3.42 26.92 -22.06
N PHE A 30 4.70 26.94 -21.65
CA PHE A 30 5.35 25.79 -21.05
C PHE A 30 4.65 25.34 -19.76
N GLN A 31 4.22 26.27 -18.90
CA GLN A 31 3.49 25.95 -17.67
C GLN A 31 2.14 25.29 -17.96
N SER A 32 1.41 25.78 -18.98
CA SER A 32 0.12 25.19 -19.37
C SER A 32 0.31 23.77 -19.92
N ASP A 33 1.30 23.57 -20.79
CA ASP A 33 1.60 22.26 -21.38
C ASP A 33 2.13 21.28 -20.32
N LEU A 34 2.96 21.76 -19.39
CA LEU A 34 3.46 20.96 -18.28
C LEU A 34 2.32 20.48 -17.38
N ALA A 35 1.34 21.35 -17.10
CA ALA A 35 0.17 21.01 -16.30
C ALA A 35 -0.75 19.97 -16.98
N GLN A 36 -0.79 19.97 -18.32
CA GLN A 36 -1.53 18.97 -19.11
C GLN A 36 -0.76 17.67 -19.34
N SER A 37 0.57 17.70 -19.23
CA SER A 37 1.46 16.55 -19.40
C SER A 37 1.37 15.54 -18.25
N ARG A 38 2.16 14.45 -18.30
CA ARG A 38 2.19 13.31 -17.35
C ARG A 38 2.74 13.68 -15.94
N GLY A 39 2.30 14.80 -15.38
CA GLY A 39 2.55 15.17 -13.98
C GLY A 39 3.91 15.81 -13.73
N GLY A 40 4.35 16.71 -14.60
CA GLY A 40 5.52 17.55 -14.33
C GLY A 40 5.20 18.73 -13.40
N CYS A 41 6.16 19.14 -12.58
CA CYS A 41 6.05 20.28 -11.68
C CYS A 41 7.30 21.15 -11.74
N LEU A 42 7.09 22.45 -11.49
CA LEU A 42 8.16 23.43 -11.36
C LEU A 42 8.61 23.53 -9.90
N ALA A 43 9.93 23.42 -9.70
CA ALA A 43 10.57 23.67 -8.42
C ALA A 43 10.62 25.16 -8.10
N TYR A 44 10.90 25.96 -9.13
CA TYR A 44 10.94 27.42 -9.10
C TYR A 44 10.74 27.94 -10.52
N THR A 45 10.35 29.21 -10.61
CA THR A 45 10.31 29.98 -11.85
C THR A 45 10.88 31.34 -11.55
N GLU A 46 12.03 31.66 -12.14
CA GLU A 46 12.72 32.92 -11.91
C GLU A 46 12.93 33.67 -13.22
N ILE A 47 12.93 35.00 -13.11
CA ILE A 47 13.13 35.91 -14.23
C ILE A 47 14.58 36.41 -14.17
N LEU A 48 15.32 36.27 -15.26
CA LEU A 48 16.70 36.69 -15.36
C LEU A 48 16.76 38.21 -15.62
N PRO A 49 17.56 38.97 -14.86
CA PRO A 49 17.67 40.41 -15.06
C PRO A 49 18.36 40.75 -16.39
N TRP A 50 17.96 41.87 -16.99
CA TRP A 50 18.58 42.42 -18.21
C TRP A 50 19.98 42.99 -17.94
N ALA A 51 20.14 43.69 -16.81
CA ALA A 51 21.43 44.20 -16.37
C ALA A 51 22.19 43.12 -15.58
N ASN A 52 23.51 43.30 -15.43
CA ASN A 52 24.32 42.49 -14.52
C ASN A 52 24.06 42.87 -13.05
N ASP A 53 22.80 42.70 -12.59
CA ASP A 53 22.43 42.83 -11.18
C ASP A 53 22.93 41.59 -10.44
N GLN A 54 24.13 41.74 -9.88
CA GLN A 54 24.81 40.67 -9.15
C GLN A 54 23.97 40.14 -7.98
N THR A 55 23.17 40.99 -7.34
CA THR A 55 22.41 40.63 -6.14
C THR A 55 21.25 39.70 -6.50
N GLU A 56 20.54 40.01 -7.58
CA GLU A 56 19.46 39.14 -8.07
C GLU A 56 20.00 37.83 -8.64
N LEU A 57 21.11 37.88 -9.39
CA LEU A 57 21.77 36.67 -9.90
C LEU A 57 22.25 35.76 -8.77
N GLU A 58 22.83 36.33 -7.70
CA GLU A 58 23.26 35.57 -6.52
C GLU A 58 22.07 34.86 -5.86
N LYS A 59 20.93 35.54 -5.69
CA LYS A 59 19.70 34.95 -5.15
C LYS A 59 19.17 33.80 -6.01
N ILE A 60 19.15 33.98 -7.33
CA ILE A 60 18.69 32.95 -8.27
C ILE A 60 19.61 31.73 -8.20
N VAL A 61 20.93 31.92 -8.22
CA VAL A 61 21.89 30.80 -8.13
C VAL A 61 21.81 30.10 -6.77
N ASP A 62 21.61 30.84 -5.68
CA ASP A 62 21.36 30.28 -4.35
C ASP A 62 20.09 29.43 -4.30
N LEU A 63 19.02 29.88 -4.98
CA LEU A 63 17.76 29.14 -5.09
C LEU A 63 17.98 27.83 -5.87
N ILE A 64 18.66 27.89 -7.01
CA ILE A 64 19.02 26.71 -7.82
C ILE A 64 19.81 25.72 -6.97
N LYS A 65 20.81 26.21 -6.21
CA LYS A 65 21.68 25.40 -5.35
C LYS A 65 20.93 24.72 -4.19
N LYS A 66 19.93 25.39 -3.61
CA LYS A 66 19.08 24.84 -2.53
C LYS A 66 18.02 23.88 -3.03
N SER A 67 17.63 23.97 -4.30
CA SER A 67 16.61 23.12 -4.90
C SER A 67 17.09 21.68 -5.06
N THR A 68 16.15 20.74 -5.01
CA THR A 68 16.40 19.33 -5.35
C THR A 68 16.28 19.05 -6.84
N ALA A 69 15.76 20.00 -7.63
CA ALA A 69 15.69 19.87 -9.08
C ALA A 69 17.10 19.82 -9.68
N ARG A 70 17.33 18.85 -10.58
CA ARG A 70 18.59 18.67 -11.30
C ARG A 70 18.51 19.12 -12.75
N VAL A 71 17.32 19.39 -13.25
CA VAL A 71 17.08 19.87 -14.62
C VAL A 71 16.64 21.32 -14.57
N VAL A 72 17.31 22.18 -15.34
CA VAL A 72 17.01 23.61 -15.43
C VAL A 72 16.76 23.99 -16.89
N ILE A 73 15.58 24.52 -17.16
CA ILE A 73 15.13 24.91 -18.49
C ILE A 73 15.25 26.42 -18.61
N VAL A 74 15.82 26.90 -19.72
CA VAL A 74 16.06 28.33 -19.90
C VAL A 74 15.52 28.87 -21.22
N PHE A 75 14.52 29.74 -21.13
CA PHE A 75 13.99 30.56 -22.23
C PHE A 75 14.50 31.99 -22.08
N ALA A 76 15.74 32.22 -22.51
CA ALA A 76 16.37 33.53 -22.48
C ALA A 76 17.44 33.63 -23.57
N HIS A 77 17.84 34.86 -23.89
CA HIS A 77 18.97 35.12 -24.79
C HIS A 77 20.32 34.77 -24.16
N GLU A 78 21.32 34.55 -25.01
CA GLU A 78 22.69 34.20 -24.60
C GLU A 78 23.32 35.19 -23.60
N THR A 79 23.00 36.48 -23.71
CA THR A 79 23.51 37.52 -22.79
C THR A 79 23.13 37.25 -21.34
N HIS A 80 21.86 36.87 -21.07
CA HIS A 80 21.41 36.53 -19.72
C HIS A 80 22.12 35.28 -19.21
N MET A 81 22.34 34.29 -20.08
CA MET A 81 23.07 33.09 -19.73
C MET A 81 24.53 33.38 -19.37
N ILE A 82 25.22 34.29 -20.06
CA ILE A 82 26.59 34.69 -19.70
C ILE A 82 26.62 35.27 -18.28
N HIS A 83 25.68 36.15 -17.94
CA HIS A 83 25.60 36.75 -16.61
C HIS A 83 25.30 35.72 -15.52
N LEU A 84 24.32 34.84 -15.75
CA LEU A 84 23.98 33.75 -14.85
C LEU A 84 25.18 32.80 -14.64
N MET A 85 25.85 32.41 -15.73
CA MET A 85 26.93 31.42 -15.67
C MET A 85 28.18 31.94 -14.96
N ARG A 86 28.46 33.25 -15.01
CA ARG A 86 29.51 33.87 -14.19
C ARG A 86 29.26 33.66 -12.70
N GLU A 87 28.01 33.82 -12.25
CA GLU A 87 27.64 33.60 -10.85
C GLU A 87 27.61 32.10 -10.49
N VAL A 88 27.12 31.23 -11.39
CA VAL A 88 27.19 29.75 -11.23
C VAL A 88 28.63 29.27 -11.02
N VAL A 89 29.58 29.79 -11.81
CA VAL A 89 31.01 29.47 -11.70
C VAL A 89 31.58 29.99 -10.38
N LYS A 90 31.27 31.24 -10.03
CA LYS A 90 31.72 31.89 -8.78
C LYS A 90 31.27 31.11 -7.54
N GLN A 91 30.06 30.56 -7.56
CA GLN A 91 29.50 29.76 -6.46
C GLN A 91 29.76 28.25 -6.58
N ASN A 92 30.42 27.81 -7.67
CA ASN A 92 30.74 26.44 -8.00
C ASN A 92 29.52 25.48 -7.98
N VAL A 93 28.42 25.88 -8.62
CA VAL A 93 27.18 25.09 -8.66
C VAL A 93 27.24 24.06 -9.80
N THR A 94 27.45 22.80 -9.44
CA THR A 94 27.59 21.66 -10.38
C THR A 94 26.41 20.68 -10.26
N GLY A 95 26.37 19.67 -11.14
CA GLY A 95 25.38 18.59 -11.07
C GLY A 95 24.00 18.98 -11.59
N LEU A 96 23.94 19.93 -12.53
CA LEU A 96 22.72 20.36 -13.21
C LEU A 96 22.75 19.95 -14.68
N GLN A 97 21.61 19.47 -15.17
CA GLN A 97 21.34 19.27 -16.58
C GLN A 97 20.61 20.51 -17.11
N TRP A 98 21.28 21.24 -18.01
CA TRP A 98 20.70 22.41 -18.65
C TRP A 98 19.90 22.02 -19.89
N MET A 99 18.77 22.68 -20.09
CA MET A 99 17.99 22.62 -21.31
C MET A 99 17.91 23.99 -21.95
N ALA A 100 18.47 24.10 -23.15
CA ALA A 100 18.55 25.34 -23.90
C ALA A 100 17.38 25.50 -24.87
N SER A 101 16.84 26.72 -24.95
CA SER A 101 15.95 27.13 -26.03
C SER A 101 16.74 27.42 -27.30
N GLU A 102 16.04 27.66 -28.42
CA GLU A 102 16.69 27.95 -29.70
C GLU A 102 17.55 29.20 -29.67
N ALA A 103 17.23 30.14 -28.77
CA ALA A 103 17.91 31.42 -28.60
C ALA A 103 19.40 31.30 -28.20
N TRP A 104 19.82 30.20 -27.56
CA TRP A 104 21.20 30.04 -27.09
C TRP A 104 21.80 28.64 -27.27
N THR A 105 21.06 27.70 -27.84
CA THR A 105 21.54 26.32 -28.09
C THR A 105 22.81 26.27 -28.95
N ALA A 106 22.96 27.20 -29.89
CA ALA A 106 24.10 27.29 -30.81
C ALA A 106 25.11 28.39 -30.44
N SER A 107 24.97 29.01 -29.26
CA SER A 107 25.76 30.18 -28.83
C SER A 107 27.22 29.81 -28.53
N THR A 108 28.13 30.16 -29.44
CA THR A 108 29.57 29.84 -29.34
C THR A 108 30.27 30.57 -28.18
N VAL A 109 29.78 31.75 -27.78
CA VAL A 109 30.35 32.55 -26.69
C VAL A 109 30.26 31.86 -25.32
N LEU A 110 29.34 30.90 -25.15
CA LEU A 110 29.23 30.10 -23.93
C LEU A 110 30.15 28.87 -23.92
N HIS A 111 30.76 28.50 -25.06
CA HIS A 111 31.62 27.34 -25.20
C HIS A 111 33.07 27.61 -24.75
N THR A 112 33.24 28.15 -23.55
CA THR A 112 34.57 28.45 -23.00
C THR A 112 35.02 27.37 -22.02
N PRO A 113 36.34 27.10 -21.89
CA PRO A 113 36.85 26.17 -20.87
C PRO A 113 36.43 26.53 -19.44
N GLN A 114 36.08 27.79 -19.17
CA GLN A 114 35.57 28.26 -17.88
C GLN A 114 34.13 27.78 -17.62
N PHE A 115 33.27 27.75 -18.64
CA PHE A 115 31.84 27.40 -18.49
C PHE A 115 31.54 25.93 -18.77
N MET A 116 32.33 25.27 -19.61
CA MET A 116 32.09 23.87 -20.00
C MET A 116 32.06 22.85 -18.86
N PRO A 117 32.79 23.01 -17.74
CA PRO A 117 32.59 22.13 -16.57
C PRO A 117 31.16 22.14 -16.02
N PHE A 118 30.40 23.22 -16.25
CA PHE A 118 29.04 23.43 -15.76
C PHE A 118 27.97 23.27 -16.85
N LEU A 119 28.27 23.63 -18.10
CA LEU A 119 27.35 23.56 -19.26
C LEU A 119 27.56 22.34 -20.16
N GLY A 120 28.62 21.57 -19.94
CA GLY A 120 28.83 20.31 -20.67
C GLY A 120 27.58 19.43 -20.60
N GLY A 121 27.21 18.83 -21.73
CA GLY A 121 26.03 17.97 -21.82
C GLY A 121 24.70 18.71 -21.89
N THR A 122 24.68 20.04 -22.02
CA THR A 122 23.44 20.81 -22.27
C THR A 122 22.65 20.20 -23.43
N LEU A 123 21.34 20.03 -23.25
CA LEU A 123 20.42 19.58 -24.28
C LEU A 123 19.65 20.77 -24.82
N GLY A 124 19.82 21.08 -26.10
CA GLY A 124 19.23 22.26 -26.71
C GLY A 124 18.20 21.93 -27.78
N ILE A 125 17.17 22.76 -27.89
CA ILE A 125 16.29 22.80 -29.06
C ILE A 125 16.91 23.75 -30.07
N ALA A 126 17.10 23.31 -31.31
CA ALA A 126 17.62 24.17 -32.36
C ALA A 126 16.67 24.18 -33.56
N ILE A 127 16.54 25.34 -34.19
CA ILE A 127 15.91 25.47 -35.51
C ILE A 127 16.62 24.52 -36.47
N ARG A 128 15.86 23.79 -37.30
CA ARG A 128 16.41 22.84 -38.28
C ARG A 128 17.54 23.46 -39.11
N ARG A 129 18.68 22.78 -39.18
CA ARG A 129 19.79 23.15 -40.08
C ARG A 129 19.34 23.07 -41.53
N GLY A 130 19.75 24.03 -42.35
CA GLY A 130 19.64 23.94 -43.80
C GLY A 130 20.87 24.47 -44.53
N GLU A 131 20.84 24.38 -45.85
CA GLU A 131 21.93 24.82 -46.71
C GLU A 131 21.40 25.83 -47.75
N ILE A 132 22.17 26.89 -47.99
CA ILE A 132 21.87 27.90 -49.00
C ILE A 132 22.94 27.79 -50.10
N PRO A 133 22.61 27.16 -51.24
CA PRO A 133 23.56 27.00 -52.34
C PRO A 133 24.12 28.35 -52.82
N GLY A 134 25.45 28.45 -52.94
CA GLY A 134 26.12 29.65 -53.44
C GLY A 134 26.27 30.79 -52.43
N LEU A 135 25.78 30.66 -51.19
CA LEU A 135 25.84 31.74 -50.20
C LEU A 135 27.27 32.10 -49.83
N LYS A 136 28.15 31.11 -49.62
CA LYS A 136 29.55 31.37 -49.26
C LYS A 136 30.26 32.14 -50.36
N GLU A 137 30.05 31.73 -51.61
CA GLU A 137 30.63 32.37 -52.78
C GLU A 137 30.12 33.82 -52.92
N PHE A 138 28.85 34.06 -52.62
CA PHE A 138 28.24 35.39 -52.59
C PHE A 138 28.85 36.27 -51.47
N LEU A 139 28.97 35.76 -50.25
CA LEU A 139 29.53 36.53 -49.13
C LEU A 139 30.99 36.92 -49.36
N LEU A 140 31.79 36.06 -50.02
CA LEU A 140 33.18 36.36 -50.37
C LEU A 140 33.34 37.47 -51.42
N GLN A 141 32.27 37.81 -52.15
CA GLN A 141 32.25 38.90 -53.13
C GLN A 141 31.92 40.26 -52.52
N ILE A 142 31.56 40.33 -51.23
CA ILE A 142 31.28 41.59 -50.55
C ILE A 142 32.53 42.47 -50.59
N ARG A 143 32.35 43.72 -51.00
CA ARG A 143 33.40 44.76 -51.03
C ARG A 143 32.80 46.08 -50.52
N PRO A 144 33.58 46.89 -49.78
CA PRO A 144 33.15 48.22 -49.40
C PRO A 144 33.09 49.11 -50.65
N ASP A 145 32.01 49.88 -50.78
CA ASP A 145 31.85 50.82 -51.89
C ASP A 145 32.78 52.02 -51.68
N GLN A 146 33.71 52.24 -52.62
CA GLN A 146 34.70 53.32 -52.55
C GLN A 146 34.11 54.70 -52.88
N ASN A 147 32.91 54.75 -53.50
CA ASN A 147 32.27 55.99 -53.94
C ASN A 147 31.20 56.52 -52.97
N TYR A 148 31.03 55.90 -51.80
CA TYR A 148 30.02 56.34 -50.84
C TYR A 148 30.52 57.58 -50.09
N ASP A 149 29.99 58.74 -50.47
CA ASP A 149 30.26 60.02 -49.82
C ASP A 149 30.05 59.92 -48.30
N SER A 150 31.05 60.33 -47.53
CA SER A 150 31.14 60.28 -46.07
C SER A 150 30.08 61.15 -45.34
N SER A 151 29.10 61.69 -46.05
CA SER A 151 28.03 62.54 -45.53
C SER A 151 26.90 61.76 -44.84
N TYR A 152 26.71 60.48 -45.17
CA TYR A 152 25.83 59.55 -44.46
C TYR A 152 26.67 58.46 -43.78
N GLY A 153 27.33 58.81 -42.69
CA GLY A 153 28.15 57.88 -41.91
C GLY A 153 27.33 56.69 -41.38
N ASN A 154 27.51 55.51 -41.99
CA ASN A 154 27.45 54.15 -41.41
C ASN A 154 27.07 53.12 -42.48
N SER A 155 27.99 52.78 -43.39
CA SER A 155 27.86 51.53 -44.15
C SER A 155 28.23 50.36 -43.24
N LEU A 156 27.29 49.44 -43.00
CA LEU A 156 27.55 48.21 -42.23
C LEU A 156 28.69 47.37 -42.85
N VAL A 157 28.84 47.42 -44.18
CA VAL A 157 29.94 46.75 -44.90
C VAL A 157 31.28 47.37 -44.52
N VAL A 158 31.36 48.70 -44.39
CA VAL A 158 32.59 49.39 -43.95
C VAL A 158 32.93 48.99 -42.52
N GLN A 159 31.98 49.04 -41.59
CA GLN A 159 32.21 48.65 -40.20
C GLN A 159 32.62 47.18 -40.07
N PHE A 160 31.96 46.28 -40.80
CA PHE A 160 32.32 44.87 -40.88
C PHE A 160 33.76 44.70 -41.38
N TRP A 161 34.13 45.43 -42.43
CA TRP A 161 35.46 45.35 -43.03
C TRP A 161 36.56 45.84 -42.08
N GLU A 162 36.35 47.00 -41.46
CA GLU A 162 37.26 47.57 -40.45
C GLU A 162 37.43 46.63 -39.25
N HIS A 163 36.33 46.06 -38.73
CA HIS A 163 36.37 45.10 -37.63
C HIS A 163 37.06 43.78 -38.02
N THR A 164 36.80 43.27 -39.22
CA THR A 164 37.32 41.98 -39.70
C THR A 164 38.83 42.03 -39.92
N PHE A 165 39.32 43.11 -40.54
CA PHE A 165 40.74 43.27 -40.87
C PHE A 165 41.52 44.10 -39.86
N GLN A 166 40.85 44.57 -38.78
CA GLN A 166 41.43 45.44 -37.74
C GLN A 166 42.14 46.67 -38.36
N CYS A 167 41.49 47.27 -39.35
CA CYS A 167 41.97 48.43 -40.10
C CYS A 167 40.94 49.56 -40.08
N LYS A 168 41.30 50.77 -40.55
CA LYS A 168 40.33 51.87 -40.75
C LYS A 168 40.42 52.48 -42.14
N PHE A 169 39.27 52.86 -42.71
CA PHE A 169 39.22 53.61 -43.98
C PHE A 169 39.58 55.09 -43.79
N THR A 170 39.28 55.67 -42.62
CA THR A 170 39.62 57.06 -42.29
C THR A 170 40.58 57.09 -41.10
N PRO A 171 41.75 57.75 -41.20
CA PRO A 171 42.67 57.86 -40.07
C PRO A 171 42.06 58.71 -38.94
N PRO A 172 42.37 58.42 -37.66
CA PRO A 172 41.95 59.29 -36.56
C PRO A 172 42.57 60.69 -36.71
N ALA A 173 41.84 61.72 -36.28
CA ALA A 173 42.29 63.12 -36.38
C ALA A 173 43.68 63.29 -35.73
N ALA A 174 44.56 64.02 -36.41
CA ALA A 174 45.96 64.21 -36.01
C ALA A 174 46.06 64.73 -34.57
N GLY A 175 46.61 63.92 -33.65
CA GLY A 175 46.84 64.31 -32.25
C GLY A 175 46.80 63.18 -31.21
N TRP A 176 46.33 61.98 -31.56
CA TRP A 176 46.38 60.83 -30.66
C TRP A 176 47.63 60.00 -30.92
N LEU A 177 48.57 60.00 -29.97
CA LEU A 177 49.82 59.25 -30.02
C LEU A 177 49.56 57.75 -29.82
N GLU A 178 50.17 56.93 -30.68
CA GLU A 178 50.44 55.48 -30.58
C GLU A 178 49.27 54.48 -30.68
N THR A 179 48.98 54.08 -31.92
CA THR A 179 49.29 52.73 -32.44
C THR A 179 49.13 52.76 -33.96
N GLU A 180 49.99 52.05 -34.70
CA GLU A 180 49.97 51.97 -36.16
C GLU A 180 48.61 51.42 -36.66
N GLY A 181 47.64 52.30 -36.91
CA GLY A 181 46.36 51.92 -37.49
C GLY A 181 46.54 51.59 -38.96
N VAL A 182 46.49 50.31 -39.32
CA VAL A 182 46.52 49.85 -40.72
C VAL A 182 45.36 50.49 -41.49
N LEU A 183 45.66 51.10 -42.65
CA LEU A 183 44.64 51.65 -43.54
C LEU A 183 43.95 50.52 -44.31
N CYS A 184 42.62 50.51 -44.31
CA CYS A 184 41.87 49.60 -45.16
C CYS A 184 41.95 50.04 -46.63
N THR A 185 42.23 49.10 -47.52
CA THR A 185 42.26 49.28 -48.98
C THR A 185 40.93 48.92 -49.65
N GLY A 186 40.11 48.10 -48.98
CA GLY A 186 38.89 47.53 -49.54
C GLY A 186 39.13 46.34 -50.48
N GLN A 187 40.39 45.89 -50.59
CA GLN A 187 40.82 44.77 -51.44
C GLN A 187 41.40 43.60 -50.63
N GLU A 188 41.31 43.66 -49.31
CA GLU A 188 41.71 42.58 -48.41
C GLU A 188 40.95 41.27 -48.71
N ASP A 189 41.64 40.14 -48.51
CA ASP A 189 41.11 38.83 -48.87
C ASP A 189 40.30 38.20 -47.73
N LEU A 190 38.97 38.24 -47.85
CA LEU A 190 38.04 37.61 -46.91
C LEU A 190 38.29 36.11 -46.72
N ARG A 191 38.90 35.40 -47.67
CA ARG A 191 39.17 33.96 -47.56
C ARG A 191 40.22 33.63 -46.51
N ARG A 192 41.05 34.61 -46.14
CA ARG A 192 42.16 34.44 -45.18
C ARG A 192 41.74 34.71 -43.74
N VAL A 193 40.52 35.23 -43.53
CA VAL A 193 40.02 35.54 -42.19
C VAL A 193 38.98 34.50 -41.77
N GLY A 194 39.19 33.90 -40.60
CA GLY A 194 38.20 33.04 -39.97
C GLY A 194 37.18 33.89 -39.22
N THR A 195 36.09 34.29 -39.88
CA THR A 195 34.97 34.98 -39.23
C THR A 195 33.75 34.08 -39.15
N GLU A 196 32.97 34.17 -38.06
CA GLU A 196 31.70 33.46 -37.92
C GLU A 196 30.71 33.83 -39.03
N PHE A 197 30.78 35.06 -39.55
CA PHE A 197 29.97 35.54 -40.67
C PHE A 197 30.15 34.71 -41.96
N LEU A 198 31.34 34.16 -42.21
CA LEU A 198 31.63 33.35 -43.40
C LEU A 198 31.37 31.84 -43.17
N ASP A 199 30.99 31.44 -41.95
CA ASP A 199 30.67 30.06 -41.64
C ASP A 199 29.24 29.70 -42.09
N VAL A 200 29.14 29.09 -43.26
CA VAL A 200 27.87 28.56 -43.81
C VAL A 200 27.61 27.09 -43.45
N SER A 201 28.40 26.49 -42.57
CA SER A 201 28.32 25.05 -42.30
C SER A 201 27.07 24.66 -41.48
N ASN A 202 26.56 25.56 -40.65
CA ASN A 202 25.48 25.32 -39.70
C ASN A 202 24.40 26.42 -39.73
N LEU A 203 23.95 26.80 -40.93
CA LEU A 203 22.90 27.82 -41.12
C LEU A 203 21.57 27.35 -40.51
N ARG A 204 20.96 28.19 -39.68
CA ARG A 204 19.71 27.91 -38.96
C ARG A 204 18.74 29.10 -39.09
N PRO A 205 18.79 30.18 -38.27
CA PRO A 205 17.96 31.36 -38.53
C PRO A 205 18.12 31.90 -39.95
N GLU A 206 19.33 31.90 -40.50
CA GLU A 206 19.65 32.37 -41.85
C GLU A 206 18.89 31.57 -42.92
N TYR A 207 18.76 30.27 -42.70
CA TYR A 207 18.01 29.39 -43.59
C TYR A 207 16.50 29.60 -43.49
N ASN A 208 15.98 29.99 -42.32
CA ASN A 208 14.59 30.44 -42.21
C ASN A 208 14.35 31.74 -43.01
N VAL A 209 15.31 32.67 -43.04
CA VAL A 209 15.22 33.86 -43.89
C VAL A 209 15.17 33.47 -45.36
N TYR A 210 16.01 32.53 -45.79
CA TYR A 210 15.96 31.99 -47.16
C TYR A 210 14.58 31.42 -47.50
N LYS A 211 14.01 30.58 -46.64
CA LYS A 211 12.65 30.03 -46.83
C LYS A 211 11.58 31.12 -46.88
N ALA A 212 11.67 32.15 -46.03
CA ALA A 212 10.71 33.25 -46.01
C ALA A 212 10.71 34.04 -47.33
N VAL A 213 11.89 34.33 -47.89
CA VAL A 213 12.01 35.02 -49.19
C VAL A 213 11.41 34.16 -50.31
N TYR A 214 11.68 32.85 -50.30
CA TYR A 214 11.11 31.94 -51.30
C TYR A 214 9.60 31.77 -51.13
N ALA A 215 9.07 31.74 -49.90
CA ALA A 215 7.63 31.71 -49.67
C ALA A 215 6.94 32.93 -50.29
N LEU A 216 7.53 34.13 -50.13
CA LEU A 216 7.02 35.33 -50.80
C LEU A 216 7.11 35.23 -52.32
N ALA A 217 8.24 34.73 -52.85
CA ALA A 217 8.41 34.53 -54.28
C ALA A 217 7.39 33.55 -54.87
N HIS A 218 7.13 32.43 -54.21
CA HIS A 218 6.11 31.45 -54.60
C HIS A 218 4.70 32.05 -54.52
N ALA A 219 4.37 32.79 -53.46
CA ALA A 219 3.06 33.45 -53.36
C ALA A 219 2.83 34.48 -54.48
N LEU A 220 3.84 35.28 -54.80
CA LEU A 220 3.79 36.23 -55.92
C LEU A 220 3.69 35.50 -57.27
N ASN A 221 4.42 34.39 -57.42
CA ASN A 221 4.35 33.57 -58.63
C ASN A 221 2.94 33.00 -58.84
N ASP A 222 2.32 32.45 -57.79
CA ASP A 222 0.96 31.89 -57.84
C ASP A 222 -0.08 32.99 -58.14
N MET A 223 0.11 34.18 -57.56
CA MET A 223 -0.71 35.35 -57.87
C MET A 223 -0.59 35.75 -59.35
N LEU A 224 0.62 35.79 -59.91
CA LEU A 224 0.88 36.16 -61.30
C LEU A 224 0.38 35.12 -62.31
N HIS A 225 0.35 33.85 -61.93
CA HIS A 225 -0.19 32.75 -62.74
C HIS A 225 -1.71 32.56 -62.59
N CYS A 226 -2.38 33.40 -61.80
CA CYS A 226 -3.82 33.36 -61.65
C CYS A 226 -4.53 33.65 -62.98
N LEU A 227 -5.43 32.75 -63.39
CA LEU A 227 -6.23 32.88 -64.61
C LEU A 227 -7.52 33.68 -64.33
N PRO A 228 -7.77 34.79 -65.06
CA PRO A 228 -9.04 35.52 -64.94
C PRO A 228 -10.24 34.60 -65.17
N GLY A 229 -11.24 34.64 -64.27
CA GLY A 229 -12.38 33.73 -64.28
C GLY A 229 -12.15 32.39 -63.56
N ARG A 230 -10.97 32.19 -62.95
CA ARG A 230 -10.67 31.09 -62.03
C ARG A 230 -9.94 31.56 -60.77
N GLY A 231 -9.94 32.87 -60.52
CA GLY A 231 -9.24 33.45 -59.37
C GLY A 231 -9.95 33.19 -58.04
N PRO A 232 -9.22 33.29 -56.92
CA PRO A 232 -9.74 32.95 -55.59
C PRO A 232 -10.65 34.04 -54.98
N PHE A 233 -10.79 35.20 -55.62
CA PHE A 233 -11.53 36.34 -55.08
C PHE A 233 -12.92 36.51 -55.72
N SER A 234 -13.71 37.44 -55.17
CA SER A 234 -15.07 37.76 -55.62
C SER A 234 -15.15 37.92 -57.14
N GLY A 235 -16.12 37.24 -57.77
CA GLY A 235 -16.26 37.21 -59.22
C GLY A 235 -15.19 36.41 -59.96
N GLN A 236 -14.53 35.46 -59.28
CA GLN A 236 -13.43 34.65 -59.83
C GLN A 236 -12.27 35.51 -60.35
N SER A 237 -12.03 36.63 -59.67
CA SER A 237 -11.04 37.63 -60.04
C SER A 237 -9.66 37.30 -59.47
N CYS A 238 -8.63 37.78 -60.17
CA CYS A 238 -7.24 37.67 -59.77
C CYS A 238 -6.73 39.01 -59.22
N ALA A 239 -5.80 38.96 -58.27
CA ALA A 239 -5.12 40.17 -57.79
C ALA A 239 -4.16 40.70 -58.85
N SER A 240 -3.90 42.01 -58.82
CA SER A 240 -2.98 42.69 -59.73
C SER A 240 -1.95 43.49 -58.95
N LEU A 241 -0.67 43.41 -59.35
CA LEU A 241 0.42 44.17 -58.72
C LEU A 241 0.15 45.67 -58.60
N LYS A 242 -0.58 46.27 -59.54
CA LYS A 242 -0.88 47.71 -59.54
C LYS A 242 -1.95 48.12 -58.51
N ARG A 243 -2.76 47.17 -58.03
CA ARG A 243 -3.89 47.41 -57.12
C ARG A 243 -3.91 46.38 -55.99
N LEU A 244 -2.75 45.85 -55.63
CA LEU A 244 -2.63 44.76 -54.68
C LEU A 244 -3.01 45.25 -53.28
N GLU A 245 -4.01 44.61 -52.68
CA GLU A 245 -4.32 44.82 -51.28
C GLU A 245 -3.56 43.78 -50.42
N PRO A 246 -3.03 44.15 -49.23
CA PRO A 246 -2.21 43.24 -48.41
C PRO A 246 -2.89 41.89 -48.09
N TRP A 247 -4.20 41.89 -47.87
CA TRP A 247 -4.97 40.66 -47.59
C TRP A 247 -5.05 39.72 -48.79
N GLN A 248 -4.96 40.23 -50.02
CA GLN A 248 -4.94 39.41 -51.23
C GLN A 248 -3.62 38.65 -51.34
N LEU A 249 -2.50 39.29 -51.00
CA LEU A 249 -1.20 38.62 -50.96
C LEU A 249 -1.15 37.59 -49.82
N LEU A 250 -1.73 37.91 -48.66
CA LEU A 250 -1.85 36.98 -47.54
C LEU A 250 -2.56 35.68 -47.93
N HIS A 251 -3.60 35.74 -48.77
CA HIS A 251 -4.27 34.55 -49.28
C HIS A 251 -3.34 33.58 -50.01
N TYR A 252 -2.45 34.12 -50.86
CA TYR A 252 -1.47 33.29 -51.59
C TYR A 252 -0.38 32.78 -50.65
N LEU A 253 0.10 33.63 -49.73
CA LEU A 253 1.09 33.24 -48.72
C LEU A 253 0.60 32.08 -47.84
N GLN A 254 -0.66 32.10 -47.40
CA GLN A 254 -1.25 31.02 -46.58
C GLN A 254 -1.34 29.67 -47.32
N LYS A 255 -1.21 29.66 -48.64
CA LYS A 255 -1.38 28.46 -49.48
C LYS A 255 -0.08 27.96 -50.11
N VAL A 256 1.05 28.63 -49.85
CA VAL A 256 2.32 28.16 -50.42
C VAL A 256 2.65 26.77 -49.91
N ASN A 257 3.06 25.91 -50.84
CA ASN A 257 3.53 24.57 -50.55
C ASN A 257 4.62 24.24 -51.56
N PHE A 258 5.88 24.34 -51.14
CA PHE A 258 7.02 24.05 -52.00
C PHE A 258 8.10 23.30 -51.22
N THR A 259 9.01 22.67 -51.96
CA THR A 259 10.17 21.99 -51.40
C THR A 259 11.42 22.77 -51.77
N THR A 260 12.25 23.06 -50.78
CA THR A 260 13.57 23.68 -50.99
C THR A 260 14.52 22.73 -51.72
N SER A 261 15.60 23.27 -52.27
CA SER A 261 16.67 22.46 -52.88
C SER A 261 17.34 21.49 -51.91
N PHE A 262 17.29 21.78 -50.60
CA PHE A 262 17.77 20.92 -49.52
C PHE A 262 16.78 19.81 -49.13
N GLY A 263 15.57 19.82 -49.70
CA GLY A 263 14.55 18.79 -49.46
C GLY A 263 13.55 19.10 -48.34
N ASP A 264 13.63 20.28 -47.71
CA ASP A 264 12.64 20.68 -46.70
C ASP A 264 11.35 21.16 -47.36
N GLN A 265 10.22 20.68 -46.86
CA GLN A 265 8.90 21.16 -47.23
C GLN A 265 8.57 22.45 -46.47
N VAL A 266 8.04 23.45 -47.18
CA VAL A 266 7.64 24.75 -46.63
C VAL A 266 6.15 24.95 -46.89
N SER A 267 5.38 25.04 -45.81
CA SER A 267 3.96 25.33 -45.80
C SER A 267 3.57 25.93 -44.45
N PHE A 268 2.38 26.54 -44.40
CA PHE A 268 1.83 27.14 -43.18
C PHE A 268 0.53 26.44 -42.77
N ASP A 269 0.21 26.47 -41.48
CA ASP A 269 -1.09 26.05 -40.96
C ASP A 269 -2.15 27.16 -41.03
N GLU A 270 -3.33 26.92 -40.46
CA GLU A 270 -4.45 27.88 -40.47
C GLU A 270 -4.12 29.20 -39.73
N ASN A 271 -3.18 29.19 -38.78
CA ASN A 271 -2.73 30.37 -38.04
C ASN A 271 -1.58 31.09 -38.74
N GLY A 272 -0.99 30.48 -39.78
CA GLY A 272 0.20 31.00 -40.45
C GLY A 272 1.51 30.47 -39.86
N ASP A 273 1.47 29.45 -39.01
CA ASP A 273 2.66 28.86 -38.39
C ASP A 273 3.32 27.85 -39.35
N ALA A 274 4.64 27.86 -39.40
CA ALA A 274 5.41 26.93 -40.21
C ALA A 274 5.41 25.51 -39.60
N LEU A 275 5.67 24.50 -40.43
CA LEU A 275 5.79 23.11 -39.96
C LEU A 275 6.81 22.98 -38.81
N PRO A 276 6.43 22.36 -37.66
CA PRO A 276 7.28 22.27 -36.49
C PRO A 276 8.36 21.20 -36.68
N VAL A 277 9.53 21.62 -37.19
CA VAL A 277 10.71 20.78 -37.38
C VAL A 277 11.89 21.36 -36.62
N TYR A 278 12.36 20.63 -35.61
CA TYR A 278 13.47 21.06 -34.76
C TYR A 278 14.53 19.97 -34.64
N ASP A 279 15.79 20.38 -34.56
CA ASP A 279 16.89 19.51 -34.20
C ASP A 279 17.08 19.53 -32.68
N ILE A 280 17.39 18.37 -32.09
CA ILE A 280 17.84 18.29 -30.70
C ILE A 280 19.36 18.23 -30.70
N MET A 281 19.98 19.16 -30.00
CA MET A 281 21.43 19.29 -29.93
C MET A 281 21.97 18.97 -28.55
N ASN A 282 23.21 18.53 -28.48
CA ASN A 282 23.92 18.27 -27.23
C ASN A 282 25.34 18.85 -27.28
N TRP A 283 25.78 19.44 -26.17
CA TRP A 283 27.09 20.06 -26.05
C TRP A 283 28.13 19.04 -25.59
N LEU A 284 28.88 18.48 -26.54
CA LEU A 284 29.96 17.54 -26.27
C LEU A 284 31.23 18.29 -25.88
N TRP A 285 31.73 18.03 -24.66
CA TRP A 285 33.00 18.55 -24.20
C TRP A 285 34.12 17.55 -24.49
N LEU A 286 35.11 17.96 -25.28
CA LEU A 286 36.19 17.10 -25.74
C LEU A 286 37.41 17.17 -24.80
N PRO A 287 38.23 16.11 -24.71
CA PRO A 287 39.43 16.08 -23.87
C PRO A 287 40.48 17.15 -24.23
N ASP A 288 40.45 17.67 -25.46
CA ASP A 288 41.33 18.74 -25.94
C ASP A 288 40.87 20.15 -25.52
N GLY A 289 39.81 20.24 -24.70
CA GLY A 289 39.26 21.49 -24.21
C GLY A 289 38.29 22.18 -25.17
N ARG A 290 38.09 21.64 -26.38
CA ARG A 290 37.12 22.17 -27.35
C ARG A 290 35.70 21.68 -27.05
N THR A 291 34.72 22.44 -27.52
CA THR A 291 33.31 22.06 -27.47
C THR A 291 32.81 21.79 -28.87
N LYS A 292 32.10 20.69 -29.04
CA LYS A 292 31.39 20.35 -30.27
C LYS A 292 29.90 20.28 -29.97
N VAL A 293 29.10 21.09 -30.64
CA VAL A 293 27.65 20.96 -30.60
C VAL A 293 27.25 19.94 -31.66
N GLN A 294 26.53 18.89 -31.26
CA GLN A 294 26.14 17.81 -32.17
C GLN A 294 24.64 17.53 -32.10
N THR A 295 24.05 17.17 -33.23
CA THR A 295 22.65 16.72 -33.30
C THR A 295 22.53 15.31 -32.72
N VAL A 296 21.66 15.15 -31.73
CA VAL A 296 21.36 13.87 -31.05
C VAL A 296 19.93 13.42 -31.27
N GLY A 297 19.12 14.20 -31.98
CA GLY A 297 17.76 13.82 -32.31
C GLY A 297 17.03 14.91 -33.10
N GLU A 298 15.75 14.68 -33.33
CA GLU A 298 14.87 15.62 -34.01
C GLU A 298 13.43 15.48 -33.52
N VAL A 299 12.67 16.57 -33.66
CA VAL A 299 11.22 16.60 -33.50
C VAL A 299 10.62 16.90 -34.87
N LYS A 300 9.74 16.03 -35.33
CA LYS A 300 9.03 16.17 -36.60
C LYS A 300 7.58 15.73 -36.46
N ARG A 301 6.72 16.29 -37.31
CA ARG A 301 5.34 15.82 -37.47
C ARG A 301 5.34 14.45 -38.17
N SER A 302 4.65 13.48 -37.58
CA SER A 302 4.48 12.14 -38.16
C SER A 302 3.29 12.07 -39.11
N ASP A 303 3.17 10.96 -39.83
CA ASP A 303 2.08 10.72 -40.79
C ASP A 303 0.68 10.77 -40.14
N SER A 304 0.59 10.56 -38.82
CA SER A 304 -0.63 10.70 -38.02
C SER A 304 -0.91 12.13 -37.53
N ASN A 305 -0.21 13.13 -38.08
CA ASN A 305 -0.32 14.54 -37.70
C ASN A 305 0.08 14.88 -36.26
N SER A 306 0.74 13.97 -35.54
CA SER A 306 1.29 14.18 -34.19
C SER A 306 2.78 14.52 -34.23
N GLU A 307 3.25 15.36 -33.33
CA GLU A 307 4.69 15.66 -33.19
C GLU A 307 5.40 14.51 -32.46
N GLU A 308 6.41 13.91 -33.09
CA GLU A 308 7.20 12.82 -32.52
C GLU A 308 8.65 13.25 -32.27
N LEU A 309 9.10 13.06 -31.03
CA LEU A 309 10.50 13.15 -30.62
C LEU A 309 11.24 11.85 -30.94
N LYS A 310 12.34 11.96 -31.69
CA LYS A 310 13.30 10.88 -31.90
C LYS A 310 14.65 11.29 -31.32
N LEU A 311 15.14 10.54 -30.34
CA LEU A 311 16.44 10.74 -29.71
C LEU A 311 17.33 9.52 -29.92
N ASP A 312 18.60 9.77 -30.16
CA ASP A 312 19.68 8.80 -30.17
C ASP A 312 20.47 8.96 -28.87
N GLU A 313 20.08 8.18 -27.85
CA GLU A 313 20.61 8.31 -26.49
C GLU A 313 22.12 8.01 -26.40
N ASP A 314 22.62 7.11 -27.24
CA ASP A 314 24.04 6.73 -27.28
C ASP A 314 24.94 7.90 -27.73
N LYS A 315 24.38 8.88 -28.45
CA LYS A 315 25.08 10.10 -28.86
C LYS A 315 25.01 11.22 -27.82
N ILE A 316 24.22 11.08 -26.75
CA ILE A 316 24.08 12.13 -25.74
C ILE A 316 25.27 12.08 -24.79
N PHE A 317 26.01 13.18 -24.72
CA PHE A 317 27.02 13.40 -23.70
C PHE A 317 26.37 13.88 -22.41
N TRP A 318 26.54 13.10 -21.36
CA TRP A 318 26.10 13.40 -20.01
C TRP A 318 27.29 13.84 -19.15
N ASN A 319 27.27 15.10 -18.68
CA ASN A 319 28.33 15.67 -17.85
C ASN A 319 28.18 15.30 -16.36
N PHE A 320 27.97 14.00 -16.10
CA PHE A 320 27.80 13.42 -14.79
C PHE A 320 28.78 12.26 -14.59
N ALA A 321 29.16 11.98 -13.34
CA ALA A 321 30.09 10.90 -13.02
C ALA A 321 29.63 9.52 -13.54
N LEU A 322 28.32 9.27 -13.54
CA LEU A 322 27.71 8.03 -14.03
C LEU A 322 27.52 7.99 -15.55
N LYS A 323 27.74 9.11 -16.26
CA LYS A 323 27.46 9.27 -17.70
C LYS A 323 26.03 8.88 -18.11
N GLU A 324 25.09 9.10 -17.20
CA GLU A 324 23.66 8.80 -17.36
C GLU A 324 22.83 10.07 -17.06
N PRO A 325 21.59 10.17 -17.57
CA PRO A 325 20.70 11.28 -17.24
C PRO A 325 20.46 11.37 -15.73
N PRO A 326 20.40 12.58 -15.13
CA PRO A 326 20.14 12.72 -13.72
C PRO A 326 18.70 12.35 -13.38
N LYS A 327 18.45 11.90 -12.14
CA LYS A 327 17.10 11.78 -11.61
C LYS A 327 16.65 13.14 -11.08
N SER A 328 15.57 13.69 -11.65
CA SER A 328 14.99 14.97 -11.25
C SER A 328 13.52 14.80 -10.88
N VAL A 329 13.29 14.34 -9.65
CA VAL A 329 11.97 14.09 -9.05
C VAL A 329 11.87 14.76 -7.67
N CYS A 330 10.68 15.17 -7.26
CA CYS A 330 10.48 15.77 -5.93
C CYS A 330 10.35 14.70 -4.84
N SER A 331 9.57 13.67 -5.13
CA SER A 331 9.36 12.50 -4.29
C SER A 331 9.56 11.24 -5.13
N GLU A 332 10.23 10.25 -4.55
CA GLU A 332 10.35 8.92 -5.14
C GLU A 332 8.98 8.22 -5.19
N SER A 333 8.81 7.30 -6.14
CA SER A 333 7.61 6.49 -6.23
C SER A 333 7.36 5.70 -4.94
N CYS A 334 6.12 5.70 -4.48
CA CYS A 334 5.70 5.01 -3.29
C CYS A 334 5.67 3.50 -3.51
N PRO A 335 6.36 2.70 -2.67
CA PRO A 335 6.35 1.26 -2.79
C PRO A 335 4.99 0.67 -2.39
N PRO A 336 4.68 -0.57 -2.83
CA PRO A 336 3.54 -1.32 -2.31
C PRO A 336 3.53 -1.35 -0.78
N GLY A 337 2.35 -1.35 -0.18
CA GLY A 337 2.16 -1.21 1.27
C GLY A 337 2.00 0.23 1.76
N THR A 338 2.28 1.20 0.89
CA THR A 338 2.09 2.62 1.19
C THR A 338 1.09 3.25 0.24
N ARG A 339 0.55 4.40 0.65
CA ARG A 339 -0.26 5.29 -0.18
C ARG A 339 0.37 6.66 -0.29
N VAL A 340 0.10 7.30 -1.41
CA VAL A 340 0.52 8.68 -1.70
C VAL A 340 -0.28 9.66 -0.83
N ALA A 341 0.42 10.56 -0.15
CA ALA A 341 -0.18 11.66 0.59
C ALA A 341 0.43 12.99 0.15
N ARG A 342 -0.40 13.86 -0.44
CA ARG A 342 0.07 15.17 -0.93
C ARG A 342 0.53 16.05 0.22
N LYS A 343 1.67 16.71 0.05
CA LYS A 343 2.17 17.72 1.00
C LYS A 343 1.34 19.00 0.86
N LYS A 344 0.77 19.47 1.99
CA LYS A 344 -0.02 20.71 2.00
C LYS A 344 0.84 21.89 1.56
N GLY A 345 0.37 22.66 0.58
CA GLY A 345 1.08 23.84 0.06
C GLY A 345 2.23 23.54 -0.92
N LYS A 346 2.43 22.28 -1.32
CA LYS A 346 3.40 21.88 -2.35
C LYS A 346 2.66 21.35 -3.61
N PRO A 347 3.30 21.38 -4.79
CA PRO A 347 2.69 20.86 -6.02
C PRO A 347 2.53 19.34 -5.98
N HIS A 348 1.71 18.79 -6.89
CA HIS A 348 1.26 17.39 -6.86
C HIS A 348 2.38 16.35 -6.97
N CYS A 349 3.53 16.70 -7.56
CA CYS A 349 4.72 15.84 -7.64
C CYS A 349 5.43 15.64 -6.30
N CYS A 350 5.13 16.47 -5.30
CA CYS A 350 5.73 16.43 -3.98
C CYS A 350 4.76 15.82 -2.96
N PHE A 351 5.01 14.57 -2.59
CA PHE A 351 4.17 13.78 -1.70
C PHE A 351 5.01 12.97 -0.70
N ASP A 352 4.35 12.48 0.35
CA ASP A 352 4.90 11.50 1.28
C ASP A 352 4.25 10.15 1.06
N CYS A 353 5.03 9.08 1.22
CA CYS A 353 4.52 7.71 1.19
C CYS A 353 4.15 7.30 2.62
N ILE A 354 2.84 7.21 2.89
CA ILE A 354 2.32 6.86 4.20
C ILE A 354 1.94 5.38 4.21
N PRO A 355 2.38 4.57 5.19
CA PRO A 355 1.99 3.17 5.28
C PRO A 355 0.47 3.02 5.42
N CYS A 356 -0.07 1.96 4.82
CA CYS A 356 -1.47 1.60 5.01
C CYS A 356 -1.75 1.23 6.47
N SER A 357 -2.98 1.47 6.92
CA SER A 357 -3.43 1.07 8.26
C SER A 357 -3.65 -0.45 8.33
N ASP A 358 -3.61 -1.00 9.54
CA ASP A 358 -3.92 -2.41 9.79
C ASP A 358 -5.27 -2.83 9.17
N GLY A 359 -5.28 -4.01 8.54
CA GLY A 359 -6.44 -4.55 7.82
C GLY A 359 -6.62 -3.97 6.40
N LYS A 360 -5.79 -3.01 5.98
CA LYS A 360 -5.76 -2.48 4.61
C LYS A 360 -4.43 -2.74 3.92
N ILE A 361 -4.46 -2.80 2.60
CA ILE A 361 -3.29 -3.05 1.76
C ILE A 361 -3.24 -2.14 0.52
N SER A 362 -2.02 -2.00 -0.02
CA SER A 362 -1.75 -1.35 -1.31
C SER A 362 -0.81 -2.26 -2.11
N ASN A 363 -1.28 -2.80 -3.23
CA ASN A 363 -0.51 -3.75 -4.04
C ASN A 363 0.20 -3.11 -5.25
N LYS A 364 -0.10 -1.84 -5.56
CA LYS A 364 0.47 -1.09 -6.69
C LYS A 364 1.33 0.05 -6.18
N THR A 365 2.39 0.36 -6.91
CA THR A 365 3.19 1.57 -6.71
C THR A 365 2.34 2.82 -6.95
N ASP A 366 2.62 3.88 -6.20
CA ASP A 366 1.93 5.18 -6.32
C ASP A 366 0.40 5.13 -6.16
N SER A 367 -0.11 4.17 -5.38
CA SER A 367 -1.53 4.09 -5.05
C SER A 367 -1.98 5.28 -4.20
N MET A 368 -3.08 5.93 -4.57
CA MET A 368 -3.65 7.05 -3.81
C MET A 368 -4.37 6.58 -2.53
N GLU A 369 -4.91 5.35 -2.55
CA GLU A 369 -5.72 4.81 -1.46
C GLU A 369 -5.33 3.37 -1.12
N CYS A 370 -5.58 2.98 0.13
CA CYS A 370 -5.42 1.61 0.60
C CYS A 370 -6.77 0.90 0.58
N THR A 371 -6.77 -0.35 0.10
CA THR A 371 -7.94 -1.21 0.00
C THR A 371 -8.08 -2.12 1.21
N SER A 372 -9.29 -2.36 1.72
CA SER A 372 -9.51 -3.25 2.87
C SER A 372 -9.42 -4.73 2.47
N CYS A 373 -8.83 -5.57 3.32
CA CYS A 373 -8.82 -7.02 3.12
C CYS A 373 -10.22 -7.65 3.32
N PRO A 374 -10.54 -8.76 2.63
CA PRO A 374 -11.76 -9.54 2.87
C PRO A 374 -11.83 -10.10 4.30
N GLU A 375 -13.02 -10.47 4.78
CA GLU A 375 -13.25 -10.81 6.21
C GLU A 375 -12.37 -11.94 6.77
N ASP A 376 -12.08 -12.98 5.98
CA ASP A 376 -11.25 -14.12 6.38
C ASP A 376 -9.73 -13.81 6.32
N PHE A 377 -9.35 -12.62 5.84
CA PHE A 377 -7.97 -12.20 5.62
C PHE A 377 -7.60 -10.94 6.40
N TRP A 378 -6.31 -10.74 6.59
CA TRP A 378 -5.70 -9.62 7.29
C TRP A 378 -4.51 -9.08 6.50
N SER A 379 -4.13 -7.82 6.70
CA SER A 379 -2.92 -7.29 6.08
C SER A 379 -1.68 -7.97 6.64
N ASN A 380 -0.70 -8.27 5.79
CA ASN A 380 0.62 -8.68 6.25
C ASN A 380 1.40 -7.50 6.86
N ILE A 381 2.59 -7.76 7.43
CA ILE A 381 3.43 -6.74 8.10
C ILE A 381 3.84 -5.60 7.15
N ARG A 382 3.99 -5.90 5.85
CA ARG A 382 4.32 -4.89 4.83
C ARG A 382 3.10 -4.17 4.26
N HIS A 383 1.89 -4.59 4.61
CA HIS A 383 0.61 -4.12 4.07
C HIS A 383 0.51 -4.17 2.53
N ASP A 384 1.24 -5.07 1.86
CA ASP A 384 1.21 -5.24 0.41
C ASP A 384 0.20 -6.32 -0.03
N HIS A 385 -0.09 -7.30 0.84
CA HIS A 385 -0.95 -8.44 0.54
C HIS A 385 -1.81 -8.88 1.74
N CYS A 386 -2.96 -9.47 1.43
CA CYS A 386 -3.87 -10.04 2.41
C CYS A 386 -3.48 -11.50 2.71
N VAL A 387 -3.29 -11.83 3.99
CA VAL A 387 -2.97 -13.17 4.51
C VAL A 387 -4.12 -13.73 5.33
N PRO A 388 -4.38 -15.05 5.35
CA PRO A 388 -5.47 -15.61 6.15
C PRO A 388 -5.33 -15.29 7.65
N LYS A 389 -6.43 -14.91 8.31
CA LYS A 389 -6.45 -14.65 9.76
C LYS A 389 -6.08 -15.89 10.55
N LYS A 390 -5.42 -15.71 11.70
CA LYS A 390 -5.14 -16.79 12.64
C LYS A 390 -6.44 -17.23 13.33
N THR A 391 -6.61 -18.53 13.50
CA THR A 391 -7.80 -19.13 14.12
C THR A 391 -7.52 -19.49 15.57
N GLU A 392 -8.37 -19.08 16.51
CA GLU A 392 -8.27 -19.44 17.94
C GLU A 392 -9.44 -20.34 18.36
N PHE A 393 -9.12 -21.42 19.08
CA PHE A 393 -10.05 -22.35 19.72
C PHE A 393 -9.33 -23.11 20.85
N LEU A 394 -10.05 -23.80 21.73
CA LEU A 394 -9.45 -24.59 22.82
C LEU A 394 -8.72 -25.83 22.24
N PHE A 395 -7.41 -25.76 22.12
CA PHE A 395 -6.60 -26.75 21.40
C PHE A 395 -5.93 -27.75 22.34
N PHE A 396 -5.92 -29.04 21.98
CA PHE A 396 -5.35 -30.11 22.81
C PHE A 396 -3.87 -29.91 23.20
N GLN A 397 -3.09 -29.21 22.37
CA GLN A 397 -1.66 -29.00 22.61
C GLN A 397 -1.35 -27.65 23.28
N GLU A 398 -2.34 -26.81 23.55
CA GLU A 398 -2.11 -25.60 24.33
C GLU A 398 -2.05 -25.93 25.83
N PRO A 399 -1.32 -25.16 26.66
CA PRO A 399 -1.10 -25.51 28.07
C PRO A 399 -2.39 -25.79 28.85
N LEU A 400 -3.43 -24.98 28.62
CA LEU A 400 -4.72 -25.13 29.28
C LEU A 400 -5.46 -26.39 28.79
N GLY A 401 -5.46 -26.66 27.48
CA GLY A 401 -6.04 -27.86 26.89
C GLY A 401 -5.34 -29.15 27.35
N ILE A 402 -4.01 -29.12 27.47
CA ILE A 402 -3.22 -30.23 28.01
C ILE A 402 -3.65 -30.54 29.45
N CYS A 403 -3.68 -29.54 30.33
CA CYS A 403 -4.06 -29.70 31.73
C CYS A 403 -5.47 -30.28 31.91
N LEU A 404 -6.45 -29.79 31.14
CA LEU A 404 -7.83 -30.28 31.22
C LEU A 404 -7.95 -31.72 30.70
N THR A 405 -7.26 -32.05 29.60
CA THR A 405 -7.27 -33.38 29.00
C THR A 405 -6.63 -34.42 29.93
N THR A 406 -5.46 -34.12 30.50
CA THR A 406 -4.77 -35.04 31.42
C THR A 406 -5.59 -35.28 32.69
N THR A 407 -6.22 -34.25 33.24
CA THR A 407 -7.08 -34.35 34.42
C THR A 407 -8.34 -35.20 34.16
N SER A 408 -8.95 -35.04 32.98
CA SER A 408 -10.08 -35.87 32.52
C SER A 408 -9.71 -37.35 32.37
N LEU A 409 -8.57 -37.64 31.74
CA LEU A 409 -8.08 -39.00 31.56
C LEU A 409 -7.69 -39.65 32.91
N LEU A 410 -7.06 -38.89 33.81
CA LEU A 410 -6.75 -39.32 35.16
C LEU A 410 -8.02 -39.68 35.95
N GLY A 411 -9.05 -38.82 35.89
CA GLY A 411 -10.34 -39.08 36.52
C GLY A 411 -11.01 -40.34 35.98
N THR A 412 -10.98 -40.52 34.65
CA THR A 412 -11.49 -41.72 33.97
C THR A 412 -10.75 -42.97 34.45
N PHE A 413 -9.42 -42.91 34.50
CA PHE A 413 -8.57 -44.01 34.96
C PHE A 413 -8.85 -44.38 36.43
N LEU A 414 -8.88 -43.39 37.32
CA LEU A 414 -9.20 -43.60 38.74
C LEU A 414 -10.60 -44.19 38.92
N CYS A 415 -11.58 -43.73 38.15
CA CYS A 415 -12.94 -44.27 38.21
C CYS A 415 -12.99 -45.74 37.74
N THR A 416 -12.29 -46.09 36.66
CA THR A 416 -12.18 -47.48 36.20
C THR A 416 -11.44 -48.38 37.20
N PHE A 417 -10.42 -47.85 37.88
CA PHE A 417 -9.68 -48.56 38.91
C PHE A 417 -10.58 -48.87 40.12
N VAL A 418 -11.34 -47.88 40.61
CA VAL A 418 -12.32 -48.07 41.69
C VAL A 418 -13.41 -49.07 41.28
N LEU A 419 -13.90 -49.01 40.04
CA LEU A 419 -14.85 -49.98 39.49
C LEU A 419 -14.26 -51.41 39.50
N GLY A 420 -12.98 -51.56 39.14
CA GLY A 420 -12.24 -52.83 39.22
C GLY A 420 -12.15 -53.38 40.65
N ILE A 421 -11.84 -52.53 41.63
CA ILE A 421 -11.81 -52.94 43.04
C ILE A 421 -13.19 -53.42 43.51
N PHE A 422 -14.25 -52.67 43.19
CA PHE A 422 -15.62 -52.99 43.61
C PHE A 422 -16.15 -54.25 42.94
N THR A 423 -15.78 -54.52 41.69
CA THR A 423 -16.13 -55.77 40.98
C THR A 423 -15.38 -56.97 41.56
N TYR A 424 -14.08 -56.85 41.83
CA TYR A 424 -13.29 -57.92 42.42
C TYR A 424 -13.75 -58.28 43.84
N HIS A 425 -14.01 -57.27 44.69
CA HIS A 425 -14.49 -57.45 46.06
C HIS A 425 -16.03 -57.46 46.20
N ARG A 426 -16.77 -57.82 45.14
CA ARG A 426 -18.25 -57.79 45.11
C ARG A 426 -18.92 -58.66 46.17
N SER A 427 -18.25 -59.72 46.63
CA SER A 427 -18.74 -60.62 47.68
C SER A 427 -18.52 -60.10 49.10
N THR A 428 -17.77 -59.00 49.29
CA THR A 428 -17.47 -58.45 50.61
C THR A 428 -18.71 -57.79 51.23
N PRO A 429 -18.90 -57.91 52.55
CA PRO A 429 -20.09 -57.40 53.23
C PRO A 429 -20.20 -55.87 53.13
N MET A 430 -19.09 -55.13 52.98
CA MET A 430 -19.14 -53.69 52.77
C MET A 430 -19.76 -53.29 51.41
N VAL A 431 -19.40 -53.96 50.31
CA VAL A 431 -19.96 -53.68 48.98
C VAL A 431 -21.42 -54.12 48.90
N ARG A 432 -21.78 -55.24 49.57
CA ARG A 432 -23.13 -55.79 49.57
C ARG A 432 -24.11 -55.03 50.48
N ALA A 433 -23.65 -54.53 51.63
CA ALA A 433 -24.47 -53.71 52.53
C ALA A 433 -24.83 -52.35 51.92
N ASN A 434 -24.00 -51.86 50.99
CA ASN A 434 -24.14 -50.56 50.36
C ASN A 434 -24.72 -50.61 48.94
N ASN A 435 -25.82 -51.36 48.79
CA ASN A 435 -26.62 -51.48 47.57
C ASN A 435 -25.74 -51.45 46.29
N SER A 436 -25.06 -52.58 46.05
CA SER A 436 -23.99 -52.70 45.07
C SER A 436 -24.36 -52.17 43.69
N GLU A 437 -25.61 -52.37 43.24
CA GLU A 437 -26.10 -51.97 41.92
C GLU A 437 -26.08 -50.43 41.71
N LEU A 438 -26.56 -49.65 42.68
CA LEU A 438 -26.54 -48.17 42.60
C LEU A 438 -25.11 -47.61 42.63
N SER A 439 -24.23 -48.25 43.40
CA SER A 439 -22.82 -47.85 43.47
C SER A 439 -22.07 -48.16 42.16
N PHE A 440 -22.39 -49.26 41.47
CA PHE A 440 -21.87 -49.55 40.12
C PHE A 440 -22.40 -48.56 39.08
N LEU A 441 -23.70 -48.27 39.08
CA LEU A 441 -24.31 -47.28 38.18
C LEU A 441 -23.70 -45.88 38.38
N LEU A 442 -23.46 -45.47 39.63
CA LEU A 442 -22.83 -44.20 39.95
C LEU A 442 -21.39 -44.11 39.44
N LEU A 443 -20.59 -45.18 39.55
CA LEU A 443 -19.23 -45.22 38.99
C LEU A 443 -19.23 -45.17 37.46
N VAL A 444 -20.17 -45.87 36.80
CA VAL A 444 -20.33 -45.77 35.35
C VAL A 444 -20.71 -44.34 34.94
N ALA A 445 -21.63 -43.71 35.67
CA ALA A 445 -22.01 -42.32 35.43
C ALA A 445 -20.83 -41.34 35.60
N LEU A 446 -20.04 -41.48 36.67
CA LEU A 446 -18.84 -40.67 36.90
C LEU A 446 -17.80 -40.85 35.81
N LYS A 447 -17.60 -42.08 35.31
CA LYS A 447 -16.73 -42.34 34.16
C LYS A 447 -17.20 -41.59 32.91
N LEU A 448 -18.51 -41.58 32.65
CA LEU A 448 -19.10 -40.82 31.54
C LEU A 448 -18.95 -39.30 31.73
N CYS A 449 -19.09 -38.79 32.96
CA CYS A 449 -18.84 -37.37 33.28
C CYS A 449 -17.38 -36.96 33.02
N PHE A 450 -16.40 -37.81 33.36
CA PHE A 450 -15.01 -37.52 33.02
C PHE A 450 -14.75 -37.57 31.51
N LEU A 451 -15.36 -38.52 30.78
CA LEU A 451 -15.19 -38.62 29.33
C LEU A 451 -15.88 -37.49 28.56
N CYS A 452 -17.03 -37.00 29.03
CA CYS A 452 -17.78 -35.96 28.32
C CYS A 452 -17.04 -34.62 28.26
N SER A 453 -16.14 -34.33 29.20
CA SER A 453 -15.32 -33.11 29.16
C SER A 453 -14.42 -33.02 27.93
N LEU A 454 -14.02 -34.17 27.34
CA LEU A 454 -13.19 -34.20 26.15
C LEU A 454 -13.93 -33.67 24.90
N LEU A 455 -15.27 -33.68 24.89
CA LEU A 455 -16.08 -33.16 23.79
C LEU A 455 -16.05 -31.62 23.68
N PHE A 456 -15.60 -30.94 24.74
CA PHE A 456 -15.44 -29.48 24.78
C PHE A 456 -14.05 -29.03 24.27
N ILE A 457 -13.10 -29.95 24.11
CA ILE A 457 -11.73 -29.65 23.68
C ILE A 457 -11.57 -30.03 22.20
N GLY A 458 -10.99 -29.14 21.41
CA GLY A 458 -10.72 -29.34 19.99
C GLY A 458 -11.52 -28.43 19.07
N ARG A 459 -11.35 -28.64 17.76
CA ARG A 459 -11.96 -27.77 16.74
C ARG A 459 -13.48 -27.99 16.70
N PRO A 460 -14.30 -26.94 16.85
CA PRO A 460 -15.76 -27.09 16.85
C PRO A 460 -16.24 -27.55 15.47
N ARG A 461 -16.82 -28.74 15.43
CA ARG A 461 -17.56 -29.30 14.30
C ARG A 461 -19.04 -29.35 14.68
N LEU A 462 -19.91 -29.47 13.68
CA LEU A 462 -21.36 -29.55 13.91
C LEU A 462 -21.72 -30.64 14.94
N TRP A 463 -21.18 -31.84 14.76
CA TRP A 463 -21.46 -32.97 15.65
C TRP A 463 -20.85 -32.81 17.06
N THR A 464 -19.68 -32.19 17.20
CA THR A 464 -19.08 -31.97 18.54
C THR A 464 -19.87 -30.93 19.32
N CYS A 465 -20.31 -29.84 18.67
CA CYS A 465 -21.13 -28.80 19.28
C CYS A 465 -22.48 -29.37 19.78
N GLN A 466 -23.10 -30.26 19.00
CA GLN A 466 -24.36 -30.90 19.36
C GLN A 466 -24.18 -31.89 20.52
N LEU A 467 -23.14 -32.71 20.50
CA LEU A 467 -22.96 -33.79 21.47
C LEU A 467 -22.49 -33.30 22.84
N ARG A 468 -21.69 -32.23 22.92
CA ARG A 468 -21.01 -31.81 24.16
C ARG A 468 -21.98 -31.54 25.32
N HIS A 469 -23.01 -30.71 25.11
CA HIS A 469 -23.95 -30.36 26.18
C HIS A 469 -24.98 -31.47 26.44
N ALA A 470 -25.34 -32.27 25.42
CA ALA A 470 -26.22 -33.42 25.59
C ALA A 470 -25.55 -34.53 26.42
N ALA A 471 -24.29 -34.87 26.10
CA ALA A 471 -23.50 -35.84 26.84
C ALA A 471 -23.23 -35.37 28.28
N PHE A 472 -22.90 -34.09 28.46
CA PHE A 472 -22.78 -33.46 29.78
C PHE A 472 -24.07 -33.62 30.59
N GLY A 473 -25.21 -33.15 30.04
CA GLY A 473 -26.48 -33.14 30.77
C GLY A 473 -26.96 -34.54 31.16
N ILE A 474 -26.93 -35.50 30.22
CA ILE A 474 -27.37 -36.88 30.49
C ILE A 474 -26.47 -37.56 31.54
N SER A 475 -25.15 -37.41 31.43
CA SER A 475 -24.20 -38.04 32.36
C SER A 475 -24.35 -37.48 33.79
N PHE A 476 -24.52 -36.15 33.91
CA PHE A 476 -24.69 -35.50 35.20
C PHE A 476 -26.02 -35.83 35.88
N VAL A 477 -27.13 -35.85 35.13
CA VAL A 477 -28.43 -36.26 35.69
C VAL A 477 -28.39 -37.71 36.14
N LEU A 478 -27.71 -38.60 35.39
CA LEU A 478 -27.55 -40.00 35.81
C LEU A 478 -26.79 -40.09 37.13
N CYS A 479 -25.72 -39.30 37.29
CA CYS A 479 -24.94 -39.24 38.52
C CYS A 479 -25.78 -38.72 39.71
N VAL A 480 -26.43 -37.56 39.56
CA VAL A 480 -27.24 -36.94 40.62
C VAL A 480 -28.46 -37.80 40.98
N SER A 481 -29.11 -38.41 39.98
CA SER A 481 -30.25 -39.32 40.21
C SER A 481 -29.84 -40.56 41.00
N CYS A 482 -28.65 -41.12 40.74
CA CYS A 482 -28.11 -42.22 41.54
C CYS A 482 -27.89 -41.81 43.00
N ILE A 483 -27.37 -40.59 43.25
CA ILE A 483 -27.18 -40.07 44.61
C ILE A 483 -28.52 -39.83 45.30
N LEU A 484 -29.49 -39.24 44.60
CA LEU A 484 -30.84 -38.98 45.11
C LEU A 484 -31.56 -40.28 45.51
N VAL A 485 -31.51 -41.30 44.67
CA VAL A 485 -32.10 -42.60 45.01
C VAL A 485 -31.34 -43.25 46.16
N LYS A 486 -30.01 -43.12 46.20
CA LYS A 486 -29.18 -43.62 47.31
C LYS A 486 -29.52 -42.95 48.65
N THR A 487 -29.73 -41.64 48.68
CA THR A 487 -30.18 -40.93 49.90
C THR A 487 -31.58 -41.36 50.32
N MET A 488 -32.50 -41.55 49.37
CA MET A 488 -33.83 -42.10 49.67
C MET A 488 -33.76 -43.50 50.28
N VAL A 489 -32.87 -44.38 49.79
CA VAL A 489 -32.65 -45.71 50.38
C VAL A 489 -32.16 -45.60 51.83
N VAL A 490 -31.19 -44.73 52.12
CA VAL A 490 -30.67 -44.53 53.49
C VAL A 490 -31.79 -44.06 54.43
N ILE A 491 -32.61 -43.10 53.99
CA ILE A 491 -33.75 -42.60 54.78
C ILE A 491 -34.82 -43.70 54.98
N ALA A 492 -35.10 -44.50 53.94
CA ALA A 492 -36.08 -45.58 53.99
C ALA A 492 -35.67 -46.71 54.94
N VAL A 493 -34.39 -47.11 54.94
CA VAL A 493 -33.84 -48.10 55.87
C VAL A 493 -33.96 -47.60 57.31
N PHE A 494 -33.66 -46.33 57.58
CA PHE A 494 -33.80 -45.77 58.92
C PHE A 494 -35.26 -45.67 59.38
N LYS A 495 -36.19 -45.26 58.50
CA LYS A 495 -37.63 -45.23 58.81
C LYS A 495 -38.20 -46.63 59.08
N ALA A 496 -37.68 -47.66 58.40
CA ALA A 496 -38.09 -49.05 58.61
C ALA A 496 -37.60 -49.61 59.96
N SER A 497 -36.52 -49.07 60.53
CA SER A 497 -36.01 -49.44 61.86
C SER A 497 -36.85 -48.88 63.02
N LYS A 498 -37.86 -48.04 62.78
CA LYS A 498 -38.81 -47.55 63.80
C LYS A 498 -40.06 -48.45 63.88
N PRO A 499 -40.68 -48.64 65.07
CA PRO A 499 -41.88 -49.47 65.22
C PRO A 499 -43.02 -48.94 64.33
N GLY A 500 -43.57 -49.78 63.44
CA GLY A 500 -44.62 -49.40 62.47
C GLY A 500 -44.14 -49.02 61.05
N GLY A 501 -42.83 -48.96 60.78
CA GLY A 501 -42.26 -48.49 59.51
C GLY A 501 -42.05 -49.54 58.40
N GLY A 502 -42.43 -50.80 58.62
CA GLY A 502 -42.09 -51.93 57.73
C GLY A 502 -42.68 -51.87 56.31
N ALA A 503 -43.74 -51.09 56.08
CA ALA A 503 -44.38 -50.94 54.77
C ALA A 503 -43.51 -50.14 53.77
N VAL A 504 -42.70 -49.18 54.24
CA VAL A 504 -41.89 -48.29 53.37
C VAL A 504 -40.76 -49.05 52.68
N LEU A 505 -40.14 -50.02 53.38
CA LEU A 505 -39.03 -50.83 52.83
C LEU A 505 -39.51 -51.87 51.79
N LYS A 506 -40.73 -52.41 51.97
CA LYS A 506 -41.34 -53.34 50.99
C LYS A 506 -41.76 -52.64 49.71
N TRP A 507 -42.17 -51.38 49.78
CA TRP A 507 -42.50 -50.57 48.61
C TRP A 507 -41.25 -50.18 47.82
N PHE A 508 -40.13 -49.87 48.47
CA PHE A 508 -38.94 -49.32 47.79
C PHE A 508 -37.85 -50.37 47.41
N GLY A 509 -38.24 -51.40 46.65
CA GLY A 509 -37.34 -52.48 46.20
C GLY A 509 -36.33 -52.08 45.10
N ALA A 510 -35.37 -52.96 44.79
CA ALA A 510 -34.30 -52.70 43.83
C ALA A 510 -34.78 -52.38 42.39
N MET A 511 -35.88 -53.02 41.96
CA MET A 511 -36.50 -52.75 40.66
C MET A 511 -37.08 -51.33 40.59
N GLN A 512 -37.69 -50.86 41.68
CA GLN A 512 -38.23 -49.50 41.78
C GLN A 512 -37.12 -48.45 41.83
N GLN A 513 -36.01 -48.72 42.52
CA GLN A 513 -34.82 -47.86 42.53
C GLN A 513 -34.25 -47.67 41.12
N ARG A 514 -34.11 -48.76 40.34
CA ARG A 514 -33.66 -48.69 38.93
C ARG A 514 -34.65 -47.92 38.07
N GLY A 515 -35.95 -48.19 38.23
CA GLY A 515 -37.01 -47.48 37.53
C GLY A 515 -36.98 -45.97 37.79
N THR A 516 -36.78 -45.55 39.04
CA THR A 516 -36.69 -44.13 39.40
C THR A 516 -35.46 -43.45 38.78
N VAL A 517 -34.28 -44.07 38.81
CA VAL A 517 -33.07 -43.50 38.17
C VAL A 517 -33.26 -43.37 36.65
N LEU A 518 -33.81 -44.40 35.99
CA LEU A 518 -34.08 -44.38 34.56
C LEU A 518 -35.14 -43.35 34.18
N LEU A 519 -36.18 -43.19 35.00
CA LEU A 519 -37.22 -42.19 34.77
C LEU A 519 -36.65 -40.76 34.84
N LEU A 520 -35.92 -40.43 35.92
CA LEU A 520 -35.32 -39.09 36.08
C LEU A 520 -34.31 -38.78 34.96
N THR A 521 -33.53 -39.75 34.51
CA THR A 521 -32.59 -39.58 33.38
C THR A 521 -33.29 -39.48 32.03
N SER A 522 -34.39 -40.20 31.82
CA SER A 522 -35.18 -40.13 30.58
C SER A 522 -35.78 -38.74 30.36
N ILE A 523 -36.21 -38.05 31.43
CA ILE A 523 -36.68 -36.65 31.35
C ILE A 523 -35.56 -35.75 30.80
N GLN A 524 -34.33 -35.90 31.28
CA GLN A 524 -33.19 -35.14 30.76
C GLN A 524 -32.88 -35.47 29.29
N ALA A 525 -32.98 -36.73 28.89
CA ALA A 525 -32.79 -37.14 27.50
C ALA A 525 -33.82 -36.47 26.58
N VAL A 526 -35.10 -36.40 27.01
CA VAL A 526 -36.16 -35.70 26.27
C VAL A 526 -35.88 -34.20 26.17
N ILE A 527 -35.43 -33.55 27.26
CA ILE A 527 -35.03 -32.13 27.24
C ILE A 527 -33.90 -31.90 26.22
N CYS A 528 -32.88 -32.77 26.21
CA CYS A 528 -31.76 -32.66 25.27
C CYS A 528 -32.21 -32.87 23.81
N ILE A 529 -33.05 -33.88 23.54
CA ILE A 529 -33.56 -34.16 22.18
C ILE A 529 -34.42 -32.98 21.70
N ALA A 530 -35.34 -32.48 22.53
CA ALA A 530 -36.17 -31.34 22.18
C ALA A 530 -35.33 -30.10 21.87
N TRP A 531 -34.30 -29.83 22.67
CA TRP A 531 -33.39 -28.70 22.42
C TRP A 531 -32.60 -28.86 21.11
N LEU A 532 -32.07 -30.05 20.84
CA LEU A 532 -31.34 -30.34 19.59
C LEU A 532 -32.23 -30.24 18.35
N VAL A 533 -33.51 -30.63 18.42
CA VAL A 533 -34.43 -30.57 17.28
C VAL A 533 -34.92 -29.14 17.02
N LEU A 534 -35.24 -28.39 18.07
CA LEU A 534 -35.79 -27.04 17.94
C LEU A 534 -34.71 -25.99 17.65
N SER A 535 -33.53 -26.10 18.27
CA SER A 535 -32.49 -25.08 18.20
C SER A 535 -31.11 -25.68 18.54
N SER A 536 -30.57 -26.48 17.61
CA SER A 536 -29.29 -27.17 17.82
C SER A 536 -28.10 -26.19 17.95
N PRO A 537 -27.13 -26.46 18.85
CA PRO A 537 -25.86 -25.74 18.88
C PRO A 537 -25.09 -25.90 17.56
N ALA A 538 -24.49 -24.80 17.09
CA ALA A 538 -23.80 -24.76 15.80
C ALA A 538 -22.42 -24.08 15.92
N PRO A 539 -21.45 -24.45 15.07
CA PRO A 539 -20.16 -23.76 15.03
C PRO A 539 -20.32 -22.36 14.45
N HIS A 540 -19.72 -21.37 15.11
CA HIS A 540 -19.76 -19.96 14.72
C HIS A 540 -18.33 -19.40 14.63
N LYS A 541 -18.10 -18.54 13.62
CA LYS A 541 -16.87 -17.78 13.44
C LYS A 541 -17.09 -16.39 14.00
N ASN A 542 -16.49 -16.10 15.15
CA ASN A 542 -16.61 -14.80 15.77
C ASN A 542 -15.38 -13.93 15.45
N THR A 543 -15.62 -12.80 14.81
CA THR A 543 -14.61 -11.79 14.44
C THR A 543 -14.79 -10.47 15.20
N GLN A 544 -15.75 -10.41 16.15
CA GLN A 544 -16.07 -9.18 16.88
C GLN A 544 -15.13 -8.94 18.07
N TYR A 545 -14.61 -10.00 18.69
CA TYR A 545 -13.69 -9.86 19.83
C TYR A 545 -12.33 -9.29 19.41
N HIS A 546 -11.83 -9.71 18.25
CA HIS A 546 -10.53 -9.34 17.70
C HIS A 546 -10.62 -9.25 16.18
N THR A 547 -10.16 -8.14 15.59
CA THR A 547 -10.22 -7.94 14.13
C THR A 547 -9.12 -8.71 13.40
N ASP A 548 -8.01 -9.01 14.07
CA ASP A 548 -6.83 -9.71 13.53
C ASP A 548 -6.94 -11.25 13.58
N LYS A 549 -7.96 -11.80 14.24
CA LYS A 549 -8.13 -13.24 14.48
C LYS A 549 -9.57 -13.69 14.32
N ILE A 550 -9.76 -14.99 14.09
CA ILE A 550 -11.07 -15.64 14.04
C ILE A 550 -11.20 -16.57 15.24
N VAL A 551 -12.13 -16.29 16.14
CA VAL A 551 -12.45 -17.15 17.28
C VAL A 551 -13.51 -18.15 16.85
N TYR A 552 -13.20 -19.44 16.93
CA TYR A 552 -14.16 -20.49 16.65
C TYR A 552 -14.83 -20.93 17.96
N GLU A 553 -16.15 -20.76 18.02
CA GLU A 553 -16.97 -21.12 19.18
C GLU A 553 -18.18 -21.94 18.74
N CYS A 554 -18.78 -22.69 19.66
CA CYS A 554 -20.09 -23.30 19.43
C CYS A 554 -21.14 -22.42 20.08
N ILE A 555 -21.94 -21.72 19.27
CA ILE A 555 -23.08 -20.99 19.81
C ILE A 555 -24.14 -21.98 20.30
N VAL A 556 -24.73 -21.65 21.43
CA VAL A 556 -25.70 -22.48 22.15
C VAL A 556 -27.04 -22.58 21.39
N GLY A 557 -27.30 -21.70 20.42
CA GLY A 557 -28.52 -21.67 19.61
C GLY A 557 -29.71 -21.09 20.38
N SER A 558 -30.11 -21.74 21.48
CA SER A 558 -31.16 -21.27 22.39
C SER A 558 -30.66 -21.17 23.82
N THR A 559 -30.59 -19.95 24.35
CA THR A 559 -30.24 -19.68 25.75
C THR A 559 -31.27 -20.28 26.71
N VAL A 560 -32.54 -20.30 26.31
CA VAL A 560 -33.63 -20.93 27.05
C VAL A 560 -33.42 -22.44 27.15
N GLY A 561 -33.06 -23.11 26.05
CA GLY A 561 -32.79 -24.56 26.05
C GLY A 561 -31.65 -24.95 26.99
N PHE A 562 -30.55 -24.19 26.96
CA PHE A 562 -29.43 -24.38 27.88
C PHE A 562 -29.78 -24.10 29.34
N ALA A 563 -30.57 -23.06 29.61
CA ALA A 563 -31.05 -22.74 30.95
C ALA A 563 -31.98 -23.83 31.51
N VAL A 564 -32.86 -24.41 30.69
CA VAL A 564 -33.73 -25.54 31.09
C VAL A 564 -32.91 -26.78 31.42
N LEU A 565 -31.89 -27.09 30.61
CA LEU A 565 -30.97 -28.21 30.84
C LEU A 565 -30.24 -28.07 32.19
N LEU A 566 -29.62 -26.92 32.45
CA LEU A 566 -28.94 -26.65 33.72
C LEU A 566 -29.91 -26.55 34.90
N GLY A 567 -31.09 -25.98 34.68
CA GLY A 567 -32.14 -25.83 35.68
C GLY A 567 -32.65 -27.18 36.20
N TYR A 568 -32.83 -28.18 35.33
CA TYR A 568 -33.23 -29.52 35.75
C TYR A 568 -32.15 -30.22 36.59
N ILE A 569 -30.88 -30.13 36.18
CA ILE A 569 -29.73 -30.64 36.95
C ILE A 569 -29.69 -29.97 38.33
N GLY A 570 -29.85 -28.64 38.38
CA GLY A 570 -29.89 -27.86 39.62
C GLY A 570 -31.06 -28.25 40.52
N LEU A 571 -32.25 -28.48 39.96
CA LEU A 571 -33.43 -28.93 40.71
C LEU A 571 -33.20 -30.31 41.35
N LEU A 572 -32.65 -31.27 40.60
CA LEU A 572 -32.32 -32.58 41.16
C LEU A 572 -31.21 -32.50 42.21
N ALA A 573 -30.21 -31.65 42.00
CA ALA A 573 -29.11 -31.47 42.93
C ALA A 573 -29.55 -30.82 44.24
N THR A 574 -30.42 -29.81 44.18
CA THR A 574 -31.00 -29.18 45.37
C THR A 574 -31.90 -30.14 46.14
N LEU A 575 -32.76 -30.91 45.46
CA LEU A 575 -33.57 -31.95 46.09
C LEU A 575 -32.70 -33.01 46.77
N SER A 576 -31.65 -33.46 46.08
CA SER A 576 -30.68 -34.43 46.61
C SER A 576 -29.93 -33.87 47.83
N PHE A 577 -29.49 -32.62 47.79
CA PHE A 577 -28.84 -31.95 48.90
C PHE A 577 -29.76 -31.78 50.11
N LEU A 578 -31.02 -31.37 49.92
CA LEU A 578 -32.00 -31.22 51.00
C LEU A 578 -32.26 -32.56 51.70
N LEU A 579 -32.51 -33.62 50.94
CA LEU A 579 -32.73 -34.96 51.51
C LEU A 579 -31.47 -35.47 52.23
N ALA A 580 -30.29 -35.28 51.64
CA ALA A 580 -29.03 -35.63 52.28
C ALA A 580 -28.87 -34.88 53.61
N PHE A 581 -29.15 -33.56 53.62
CA PHE A 581 -29.00 -32.72 54.80
C PHE A 581 -29.89 -33.19 55.97
N PHE A 582 -31.14 -33.59 55.69
CA PHE A 582 -32.00 -34.20 56.70
C PHE A 582 -31.48 -35.56 57.18
N ALA A 583 -30.82 -36.32 56.32
CA ALA A 583 -30.24 -37.63 56.67
C ALA A 583 -28.95 -37.52 57.51
N ARG A 584 -28.31 -36.35 57.62
CA ARG A 584 -26.98 -36.19 58.27
C ARG A 584 -26.93 -36.56 59.76
N ASN A 585 -28.06 -36.40 60.45
CA ASN A 585 -28.19 -36.62 61.89
C ASN A 585 -28.61 -38.06 62.23
N LEU A 586 -28.73 -38.94 61.23
CA LEU A 586 -29.10 -40.34 61.45
C LEU A 586 -27.89 -41.11 62.01
N PRO A 587 -28.03 -41.79 63.17
CA PRO A 587 -26.98 -42.67 63.69
C PRO A 587 -26.94 -43.93 62.84
N ASP A 588 -25.96 -44.01 61.95
CA ASP A 588 -25.64 -45.22 61.19
C ASP A 588 -24.17 -45.62 61.46
N ASN A 589 -23.89 -46.92 61.48
CA ASN A 589 -22.58 -47.48 61.87
C ASN A 589 -21.44 -47.06 60.93
N PHE A 590 -21.77 -46.47 59.78
CA PHE A 590 -20.84 -45.74 58.92
C PHE A 590 -21.44 -44.35 58.68
N ASN A 591 -20.63 -43.28 58.82
CA ASN A 591 -21.01 -41.89 58.56
C ASN A 591 -21.37 -41.60 57.07
N GLU A 592 -22.01 -42.54 56.37
CA GLU A 592 -22.33 -42.52 54.95
C GLU A 592 -23.27 -41.37 54.58
N ALA A 593 -24.28 -41.09 55.40
CA ALA A 593 -25.14 -39.93 55.19
C ALA A 593 -24.35 -38.60 55.23
N LYS A 594 -23.33 -38.49 56.10
CA LYS A 594 -22.46 -37.32 56.18
C LYS A 594 -21.56 -37.18 54.94
N LEU A 595 -21.00 -38.29 54.44
CA LEU A 595 -20.22 -38.29 53.20
C LEU A 595 -21.07 -37.90 51.99
N ILE A 596 -22.32 -38.37 51.91
CA ILE A 596 -23.24 -37.98 50.85
C ILE A 596 -23.57 -36.48 50.93
N THR A 597 -23.85 -35.95 52.12
CA THR A 597 -24.06 -34.50 52.28
C THR A 597 -22.85 -33.68 51.88
N PHE A 598 -21.65 -34.10 52.26
CA PHE A 598 -20.42 -33.41 51.93
C PHE A 598 -20.18 -33.40 50.42
N SER A 599 -20.42 -34.54 49.76
CA SER A 599 -20.29 -34.68 48.30
C SER A 599 -21.29 -33.80 47.54
N MET A 600 -22.55 -33.73 47.99
CA MET A 600 -23.57 -32.87 47.38
C MET A 600 -23.33 -31.38 47.64
N LEU A 601 -22.76 -31.02 48.80
CA LEU A 601 -22.37 -29.64 49.10
C LEU A 601 -21.27 -29.15 48.16
N ILE A 602 -20.22 -29.96 47.94
CA ILE A 602 -19.15 -29.64 46.97
C ILE A 602 -19.74 -29.48 45.57
N PHE A 603 -20.62 -30.40 45.16
CA PHE A 603 -21.29 -30.32 43.86
C PHE A 603 -22.05 -29.00 43.69
N CYS A 604 -22.92 -28.65 44.64
CA CYS A 604 -23.68 -27.40 44.57
C CYS A 604 -22.78 -26.16 44.56
N ALA A 605 -21.72 -26.12 45.37
CA ALA A 605 -20.80 -24.99 45.43
C ALA A 605 -20.09 -24.74 44.09
N VAL A 606 -19.62 -25.79 43.42
CA VAL A 606 -18.97 -25.70 42.10
C VAL A 606 -19.92 -25.15 41.04
N TRP A 607 -21.17 -25.62 41.00
CA TRP A 607 -22.15 -25.18 40.00
C TRP A 607 -22.70 -23.77 40.25
N VAL A 608 -22.76 -23.32 41.51
CA VAL A 608 -23.06 -21.92 41.83
C VAL A 608 -21.94 -20.99 41.37
N ALA A 609 -20.68 -21.40 41.54
CA ALA A 609 -19.52 -20.64 41.07
C ALA A 609 -19.37 -20.63 39.53
N PHE A 610 -19.83 -21.67 38.85
CA PHE A 610 -19.77 -21.80 37.39
C PHE A 610 -20.55 -20.69 36.66
N VAL A 611 -21.78 -20.38 37.10
CA VAL A 611 -22.67 -19.43 36.40
C VAL A 611 -22.02 -18.05 36.16
N PRO A 612 -21.50 -17.34 37.18
CA PRO A 612 -20.84 -16.05 36.96
C PRO A 612 -19.52 -16.19 36.20
N ALA A 613 -18.78 -17.29 36.36
CA ALA A 613 -17.52 -17.50 35.65
C ALA A 613 -17.73 -17.74 34.14
N TYR A 614 -18.79 -18.46 33.76
CA TYR A 614 -19.15 -18.72 32.37
C TYR A 614 -19.57 -17.44 31.63
N VAL A 615 -20.42 -16.62 32.26
CA VAL A 615 -20.94 -15.38 31.63
C VAL A 615 -19.85 -14.33 31.39
N ASN A 616 -18.81 -14.28 32.24
CA ASN A 616 -17.73 -13.30 32.12
C ASN A 616 -16.55 -13.76 31.25
N SER A 617 -16.55 -15.01 30.76
CA SER A 617 -15.43 -15.58 30.01
C SER A 617 -15.73 -15.59 28.50
N PRO A 618 -14.91 -14.96 27.65
CA PRO A 618 -15.13 -14.97 26.20
C PRO A 618 -14.54 -16.21 25.51
N GLY A 619 -15.20 -16.69 24.45
CA GLY A 619 -14.70 -17.71 23.53
C GLY A 619 -14.20 -18.99 24.22
N LYS A 620 -12.95 -19.38 23.95
CA LYS A 620 -12.34 -20.63 24.46
C LYS A 620 -12.28 -20.73 25.99
N TYR A 621 -12.33 -19.61 26.71
CA TYR A 621 -12.30 -19.61 28.17
C TYR A 621 -13.64 -20.03 28.79
N ALA A 622 -14.77 -19.77 28.12
CA ALA A 622 -16.08 -20.25 28.57
C ALA A 622 -16.15 -21.79 28.57
N ASP A 623 -15.69 -22.41 27.49
CA ASP A 623 -15.61 -23.88 27.36
C ASP A 623 -14.67 -24.47 28.43
N ALA A 624 -13.54 -23.82 28.71
CA ALA A 624 -12.61 -24.24 29.75
C ALA A 624 -13.22 -24.19 31.16
N VAL A 625 -13.98 -23.15 31.48
CA VAL A 625 -14.67 -23.01 32.77
C VAL A 625 -15.73 -24.10 32.96
N GLU A 626 -16.47 -24.46 31.90
CA GLU A 626 -17.44 -25.57 31.94
C GLU A 626 -16.74 -26.91 32.19
N VAL A 627 -15.65 -27.19 31.49
CA VAL A 627 -14.83 -28.39 31.72
C VAL A 627 -14.29 -28.44 33.15
N PHE A 628 -13.80 -27.32 33.68
CA PHE A 628 -13.30 -27.25 35.05
C PHE A 628 -14.40 -27.59 36.07
N ALA A 629 -15.61 -27.05 35.91
CA ALA A 629 -16.75 -27.35 36.77
C ALA A 629 -17.16 -28.84 36.70
N ILE A 630 -17.15 -29.43 35.51
CA ILE A 630 -17.42 -30.85 35.28
C ILE A 630 -16.40 -31.73 36.03
N LEU A 631 -15.12 -31.44 35.88
CA LEU A 631 -14.05 -32.22 36.50
C LEU A 631 -14.06 -32.07 38.03
N ALA A 632 -14.14 -30.84 38.55
CA ALA A 632 -14.12 -30.57 39.98
C ALA A 632 -15.29 -31.25 40.71
N SER A 633 -16.51 -31.17 40.15
CA SER A 633 -17.69 -31.83 40.72
C SER A 633 -17.57 -33.35 40.66
N SER A 634 -17.08 -33.92 39.57
CA SER A 634 -16.89 -35.38 39.42
C SER A 634 -15.82 -35.94 40.36
N PHE A 635 -14.69 -35.24 40.52
CA PHE A 635 -13.66 -35.60 41.50
C PHE A 635 -14.18 -35.49 42.94
N GLY A 636 -14.92 -34.44 43.26
CA GLY A 636 -15.56 -34.26 44.57
C GLY A 636 -16.47 -35.44 44.93
N LEU A 637 -17.29 -35.90 43.99
CA LEU A 637 -18.16 -37.06 44.17
C LEU A 637 -17.38 -38.38 44.31
N LEU A 638 -16.37 -38.60 43.45
CA LEU A 638 -15.54 -39.81 43.48
C LEU A 638 -14.80 -39.96 44.82
N VAL A 639 -14.10 -38.91 45.25
CA VAL A 639 -13.28 -38.93 46.46
C VAL A 639 -14.16 -39.03 47.71
N ALA A 640 -15.23 -38.24 47.82
CA ALA A 640 -16.08 -38.23 49.01
C ALA A 640 -16.86 -39.54 49.22
N LEU A 641 -17.39 -40.15 48.14
CA LEU A 641 -18.26 -41.32 48.24
C LEU A 641 -17.49 -42.65 48.22
N PHE A 642 -16.41 -42.73 47.44
CA PHE A 642 -15.67 -43.98 47.25
C PHE A 642 -14.30 -44.01 47.91
N GLY A 643 -13.69 -42.86 48.20
CA GLY A 643 -12.38 -42.78 48.86
C GLY A 643 -12.34 -43.52 50.21
N PRO A 644 -13.24 -43.21 51.17
CA PRO A 644 -13.30 -43.91 52.45
C PRO A 644 -13.57 -45.41 52.32
N LYS A 645 -14.34 -45.82 51.29
CA LYS A 645 -14.67 -47.23 51.03
C LYS A 645 -13.48 -47.99 50.45
N CYS A 646 -12.75 -47.40 49.51
CA CYS A 646 -11.53 -48.01 48.98
C CYS A 646 -10.46 -48.13 50.07
N TYR A 647 -10.33 -47.13 50.94
CA TYR A 647 -9.41 -47.16 52.08
C TYR A 647 -9.69 -48.34 53.01
N ILE A 648 -10.96 -48.58 53.37
CA ILE A 648 -11.32 -49.69 54.25
C ILE A 648 -11.16 -51.06 53.56
N ILE A 649 -11.51 -51.19 52.27
CA ILE A 649 -11.35 -52.45 51.53
C ILE A 649 -9.87 -52.85 51.39
N LEU A 650 -8.98 -51.90 51.10
CA LEU A 650 -7.58 -52.18 50.78
C LEU A 650 -6.64 -52.13 51.99
N LEU A 651 -6.82 -51.19 52.92
CA LEU A 651 -5.86 -50.89 53.99
C LEU A 651 -6.34 -51.31 55.39
N ARG A 652 -7.63 -51.63 55.57
CA ARG A 652 -8.23 -52.02 56.86
C ARG A 652 -9.19 -53.21 56.73
N PRO A 653 -8.75 -54.36 56.18
CA PRO A 653 -9.62 -55.52 55.95
C PRO A 653 -10.29 -56.05 57.23
N GLU A 654 -9.71 -55.81 58.41
CA GLU A 654 -10.28 -56.19 59.72
C GLU A 654 -11.66 -55.55 60.00
N ARG A 655 -11.93 -54.37 59.42
CA ARG A 655 -13.24 -53.68 59.51
C ARG A 655 -14.25 -54.13 58.44
N ASN A 656 -13.86 -55.00 57.51
CA ASN A 656 -14.69 -55.51 56.41
C ASN A 656 -15.36 -56.86 56.75
N THR A 657 -15.87 -57.01 57.98
CA THR A 657 -16.57 -58.23 58.44
C THR A 657 -18.01 -57.89 58.85
N LYS A 658 -18.95 -58.86 58.70
CA LYS A 658 -20.36 -58.66 59.10
C LYS A 658 -20.50 -58.21 60.57
N LYS A 659 -19.62 -58.70 61.46
CA LYS A 659 -19.60 -58.35 62.89
C LYS A 659 -19.21 -56.88 63.13
N ALA A 660 -18.18 -56.38 62.43
CA ALA A 660 -17.77 -54.98 62.50
C ALA A 660 -18.81 -54.02 61.87
N ILE A 661 -19.55 -54.46 60.85
CA ILE A 661 -20.58 -53.66 60.17
C ILE A 661 -21.88 -53.56 60.97
N MET A 662 -22.28 -54.63 61.68
CA MET A 662 -23.53 -54.68 62.45
C MET A 662 -23.39 -54.21 63.92
N GLY A 663 -22.21 -53.75 64.36
CA GLY A 663 -22.03 -53.16 65.69
C GLY A 663 -22.39 -54.08 66.85
N ARG A 664 -22.13 -55.39 66.75
CA ARG A 664 -22.19 -56.31 67.91
C ARG A 664 -20.77 -56.76 68.26
N GLY A 665 -20.17 -56.02 69.18
CA GLY A 665 -18.80 -56.26 69.64
C GLY A 665 -18.36 -55.46 70.87
N GLN A 666 -19.29 -55.05 71.74
CA GLN A 666 -19.27 -55.03 73.22
C GLN A 666 -20.38 -54.10 73.69
#